data_AF-A0A2D5TJ55-F1
#
_entry.id   AF-A0A2D5TJ55-F1
#
_cell.length_a   1.000
_cell.length_b   1.000
_cell.length_c   1.000
_cell.angle_alpha   90.00
_cell.angle_beta   90.00
_cell.angle_gamma   90.00
#
_symmetry.space_group_name_H-M   'P 1'
#
loop_
_entity.id
_entity.type
_entity.pdbx_description
1 polymer ?
#
loop_
_entity_poly.entity_id
_entity_poly.type
_entity_poly.pdbx_seq_one_letter_code
_entity_poly.pdbx_strand_id
1 'polypeptide(L)'
;MVRQILGAKGGGGGSNFITKPDTLRSNDSFELLFGLGSGRWKGLTDGLKGLKVNGVPLENTDGSSNFEDVAAIFADGNPLETQTVKFRLGGGGDVQNIGVQLANPNAATPGNWVVGATSTPGANHIDMRFVVQQLFKQDSKSIRELTANIEIQMRPSNSSTWVNPFSGNQSNSVTYDPRGYDIVEDFYGANVYLSRSMFNPNGIGFKASNTPYLTITGKTTSAYVKEVRIAVPNTGNYENVTWEVRARLRERDTLDNDENQERRTIAFESVASVSQEVLGEDEEWRGQVWLQLVGKASDQFNGFPEVTGVFDTKICSTPPTSVWDPETRVYSGETWAGNYEEHFTTDPAWQIKEFIEDPIHGLAGLQPGSTLDKWDCLEASKYFSEQVSDGRGGTHARFNMNLNITEAQEVTEMLQYLAGSVNSYIEDTGDGKWRLVVDKPETPKVLFFEGNTFGGFNYSHTDVDSRFNDWRGTFLNEDLDYEQDTVRVFDQPDIDENGTRFTEVALVGCTNRQEALRRLMFRLRVSLNEYKIVSFVTNRIGRYLSPLDTILVADEALNADHLVKSASRIASYSGTDVVLMRPVRLEVGVSYVMHFNTEDGVVTREVVNLGGERGDVTEISIDSPLPANVLKDSAVSLEANGLPANPISYRVLSVERSEDSEDEYTISAAIIDSGKWNAMDNVSEQAILAQESNVEIDAPGVPTDGMFDLLVYSTDYQVRRALQVNWDRPGSLFLEGFRVEYRYNDGPWKILHENLSDSVAELEDPQDGFYSFKITALDRRGVQSNPLVGQYEVVGSQEVHPPAHIRGSLLDRPEDAPYAGFRYTVTDGVVPVTHVWDGNEWKPEGNLVTEGSHIGVENGATVGMTPAEAARLQDIEANWSSQVTLNSDVAQDLEDLQEATSENASAILAEANARVTQIQASADSLNTRIDGVIADVDATDVRIDGIVSDVTAEVDRVDSLVSSEIARVDTLFDSFSLDFSEESYELEGETVDARTLVLEERSVRSSESAIVARDISALAVRVGDTEAGILSEQQARIDGDGALTTSLNALTTRVGDTEADILSEQQARIDGDGALTTSLNALTTRVGDTEADILSEQQARIDGDGALTTSLNALTTRVGDTEADILSEQQARIDGDGALTT
;
A
#
# COMPACT_ATOMS: atom_id res chain seq x y z
N MET A 1 55.57 -2.86 52.92
CA MET A 1 55.75 -4.33 52.81
C MET A 1 55.38 -4.75 51.40
N VAL A 2 56.33 -5.42 50.72
CA VAL A 2 56.24 -6.50 49.70
C VAL A 2 54.80 -6.82 49.20
N ARG A 3 54.48 -6.89 47.89
CA ARG A 3 55.06 -7.85 46.94
C ARG A 3 55.04 -7.41 45.47
N GLN A 4 56.19 -7.71 44.87
CA GLN A 4 56.57 -7.71 43.47
C GLN A 4 56.06 -9.00 42.81
N ILE A 5 55.55 -8.93 41.57
CA ILE A 5 55.53 -10.07 40.65
C ILE A 5 56.52 -9.77 39.53
N LEU A 6 57.56 -10.61 39.45
CA LEU A 6 58.57 -10.64 38.41
C LEU A 6 58.16 -11.68 37.35
N GLY A 7 58.01 -11.23 36.10
CA GLY A 7 58.10 -12.07 34.91
C GLY A 7 59.33 -11.65 34.11
N ALA A 8 60.23 -12.59 33.84
CA ALA A 8 61.57 -12.34 33.31
C ALA A 8 61.69 -12.62 31.80
N LYS A 9 62.27 -11.64 31.10
CA LYS A 9 63.34 -11.78 30.08
C LYS A 9 63.01 -12.36 28.71
N GLY A 10 63.23 -11.54 27.67
CA GLY A 10 63.62 -11.98 26.32
C GLY A 10 63.36 -10.92 25.25
N GLY A 11 64.39 -10.17 24.86
CA GLY A 11 64.26 -9.06 23.91
C GLY A 11 64.11 -9.46 22.43
N GLY A 12 63.62 -8.52 21.63
CA GLY A 12 63.64 -8.54 20.17
C GLY A 12 62.69 -7.47 19.63
N GLY A 13 63.21 -6.45 18.94
CA GLY A 13 62.48 -5.25 18.54
C GLY A 13 61.22 -5.54 17.72
N GLY A 14 60.14 -4.81 18.01
CA GLY A 14 58.92 -4.84 17.21
C GLY A 14 59.22 -4.40 15.78
N SER A 15 59.02 -5.30 14.82
CA SER A 15 58.89 -4.91 13.42
C SER A 15 57.49 -4.34 13.22
N ASN A 16 57.39 -3.05 12.88
CA ASN A 16 56.15 -2.48 12.39
C ASN A 16 55.83 -3.15 11.05
N PHE A 17 54.83 -4.04 11.02
CA PHE A 17 54.26 -4.56 9.78
C PHE A 17 53.50 -3.41 9.09
N ILE A 18 53.82 -3.11 7.82
CA ILE A 18 53.23 -1.97 7.10
C ILE A 18 52.36 -2.46 5.95
N THR A 19 51.06 -2.18 6.02
CA THR A 19 50.10 -2.43 4.94
C THR A 19 49.95 -1.15 4.11
N LYS A 20 50.28 -1.20 2.80
CA LYS A 20 49.95 -0.11 1.88
C LYS A 20 48.43 -0.05 1.66
N PRO A 21 47.81 1.14 1.54
CA PRO A 21 46.41 1.24 1.15
C PRO A 21 46.19 0.66 -0.26
N ASP A 22 44.96 0.29 -0.58
CA ASP A 22 44.60 -0.13 -1.93
C ASP A 22 44.72 1.06 -2.89
N THR A 23 45.37 0.83 -4.03
CA THR A 23 45.71 1.87 -5.01
C THR A 23 44.94 1.71 -6.32
N LEU A 24 44.21 0.61 -6.49
CA LEU A 24 43.32 0.39 -7.62
C LEU A 24 41.89 0.57 -7.11
N ARG A 25 41.14 1.49 -7.73
CA ARG A 25 39.73 1.77 -7.44
C ARG A 25 38.94 1.75 -8.73
N SER A 26 37.66 1.39 -8.64
CA SER A 26 36.77 1.39 -9.81
C SER A 26 36.65 2.82 -10.38
N ASN A 27 36.67 2.91 -11.71
CA ASN A 27 36.51 4.15 -12.48
C ASN A 27 35.49 3.95 -13.62
N ASP A 28 34.61 2.97 -13.47
CA ASP A 28 33.58 2.66 -14.46
C ASP A 28 32.72 3.92 -14.70
N SER A 29 32.16 4.08 -15.90
CA SER A 29 31.29 5.21 -16.24
C SER A 29 30.00 4.70 -16.84
N PHE A 30 28.89 5.39 -16.55
CA PHE A 30 27.59 5.07 -17.09
C PHE A 30 26.99 6.28 -17.80
N GLU A 31 26.14 5.99 -18.78
CA GLU A 31 25.30 6.92 -19.49
C GLU A 31 23.93 6.28 -19.64
N LEU A 32 22.89 6.98 -19.22
CA LEU A 32 21.50 6.57 -19.31
C LEU A 32 20.73 7.67 -20.04
N LEU A 33 19.93 7.31 -21.03
CA LEU A 33 19.04 8.22 -21.73
C LEU A 33 17.60 7.72 -21.59
N PHE A 34 16.78 8.50 -20.92
CA PHE A 34 15.36 8.23 -20.70
C PHE A 34 14.52 9.09 -21.64
N GLY A 35 13.67 8.47 -22.46
CA GLY A 35 12.56 9.15 -23.11
C GLY A 35 11.39 9.24 -22.13
N LEU A 36 11.06 10.44 -21.67
CA LEU A 36 10.07 10.66 -20.60
C LEU A 36 8.67 10.90 -21.13
N GLY A 37 8.55 11.56 -22.28
CA GLY A 37 7.26 11.91 -22.86
C GLY A 37 7.39 12.88 -24.01
N SER A 38 6.28 13.55 -24.31
CA SER A 38 6.18 14.48 -25.43
C SER A 38 5.47 15.77 -25.02
N GLY A 39 5.73 16.84 -25.77
CA GLY A 39 5.26 18.18 -25.46
C GLY A 39 6.13 18.88 -24.43
N ARG A 40 5.83 20.16 -24.18
CA ARG A 40 6.65 21.00 -23.31
C ARG A 40 6.33 20.74 -21.84
N TRP A 41 7.32 20.25 -21.09
CA TRP A 41 7.24 20.05 -19.65
C TRP A 41 7.84 21.23 -18.88
N LYS A 42 7.40 21.45 -17.64
CA LYS A 42 8.07 22.42 -16.74
C LYS A 42 9.41 21.85 -16.24
N GLY A 43 9.48 20.55 -16.00
CA GLY A 43 10.71 19.83 -15.65
C GLY A 43 10.67 19.18 -14.26
N LEU A 44 11.84 18.92 -13.67
CA LEU A 44 11.93 18.37 -12.32
C LEU A 44 11.39 19.36 -11.29
N THR A 45 10.42 18.94 -10.47
CA THR A 45 9.70 19.81 -9.51
C THR A 45 10.66 20.57 -8.58
N ASP A 46 11.67 19.86 -8.03
CA ASP A 46 12.72 20.43 -7.17
C ASP A 46 14.11 20.45 -7.83
N GLY A 47 14.16 20.45 -9.17
CA GLY A 47 15.42 20.31 -9.90
C GLY A 47 16.14 19.01 -9.56
N LEU A 48 17.47 19.05 -9.44
CA LEU A 48 18.29 17.87 -9.14
C LEU A 48 18.06 17.28 -7.74
N LYS A 49 17.40 18.02 -6.84
CA LYS A 49 17.05 17.52 -5.50
C LYS A 49 15.90 16.50 -5.55
N GLY A 50 15.03 16.63 -6.56
CA GLY A 50 13.92 15.70 -6.79
C GLY A 50 14.33 14.44 -7.57
N LEU A 51 15.55 14.41 -8.12
CA LEU A 51 16.08 13.27 -8.89
C LEU A 51 16.96 12.41 -7.99
N LYS A 52 16.47 11.21 -7.65
CA LYS A 52 17.17 10.25 -6.79
C LYS A 52 17.82 9.17 -7.64
N VAL A 53 19.02 8.75 -7.23
CA VAL A 53 19.79 7.64 -7.80
C VAL A 53 20.04 6.62 -6.70
N ASN A 54 19.53 5.39 -6.85
CA ASN A 54 19.46 4.37 -5.79
C ASN A 54 18.85 4.91 -4.49
N GLY A 55 17.74 5.67 -4.61
CA GLY A 55 17.06 6.30 -3.48
C GLY A 55 17.74 7.54 -2.88
N VAL A 56 18.95 7.91 -3.31
CA VAL A 56 19.68 9.09 -2.82
C VAL A 56 19.52 10.27 -3.78
N PRO A 57 19.01 11.43 -3.34
CA PRO A 57 18.93 12.65 -4.15
C PRO A 57 20.29 13.04 -4.75
N LEU A 58 20.33 13.49 -6.01
CA LEU A 58 21.58 13.97 -6.61
C LEU A 58 22.13 15.20 -5.88
N GLU A 59 21.25 16.10 -5.44
CA GLU A 59 21.59 17.25 -4.60
C GLU A 59 20.84 17.21 -3.26
N ASN A 60 21.52 17.64 -2.20
CA ASN A 60 20.93 17.86 -0.89
C ASN A 60 20.02 19.10 -0.88
N THR A 61 19.23 19.24 0.17
CA THR A 61 18.35 20.40 0.39
C THR A 61 19.12 21.73 0.37
N ASP A 62 20.38 21.73 0.83
CA ASP A 62 21.28 22.89 0.86
C ASP A 62 21.97 23.19 -0.49
N GLY A 63 21.75 22.37 -1.52
CA GLY A 63 22.33 22.50 -2.86
C GLY A 63 23.73 21.89 -3.01
N SER A 64 24.24 21.19 -2.00
CA SER A 64 25.47 20.39 -2.15
C SER A 64 25.18 19.10 -2.92
N SER A 65 26.09 18.69 -3.81
CA SER A 65 25.95 17.42 -4.53
C SER A 65 26.27 16.23 -3.63
N ASN A 66 25.44 15.19 -3.67
CA ASN A 66 25.72 13.91 -3.01
C ASN A 66 26.68 13.03 -3.81
N PHE A 67 26.88 13.35 -5.10
CA PHE A 67 27.72 12.61 -6.01
C PHE A 67 28.77 13.53 -6.63
N GLU A 68 30.05 13.22 -6.46
CA GLU A 68 31.15 14.07 -6.94
C GLU A 68 31.36 14.00 -8.47
N ASP A 69 30.68 13.09 -9.18
CA ASP A 69 30.92 12.79 -10.59
C ASP A 69 29.66 12.29 -11.34
N VAL A 70 28.46 12.76 -10.96
CA VAL A 70 27.21 12.45 -11.66
C VAL A 70 26.57 13.75 -12.14
N ALA A 71 26.09 13.77 -13.38
CA ALA A 71 25.39 14.88 -14.00
C ALA A 71 24.11 14.39 -14.66
N ALA A 72 23.06 15.21 -14.60
CA ALA A 72 21.80 14.98 -15.28
C ALA A 72 21.49 16.17 -16.20
N ILE A 73 21.05 15.87 -17.42
CA ILE A 73 20.66 16.84 -18.44
C ILE A 73 19.21 16.57 -18.78
N PHE A 74 18.36 17.54 -18.54
CA PHE A 74 16.94 17.48 -18.85
C PHE A 74 16.64 18.33 -20.07
N ALA A 75 15.81 17.81 -20.97
CA ALA A 75 15.28 18.51 -22.12
C ALA A 75 13.76 18.59 -21.97
N ASP A 76 13.25 19.82 -22.01
CA ASP A 76 11.86 20.14 -21.68
C ASP A 76 10.85 19.77 -22.78
N GLY A 77 11.30 19.25 -23.92
CA GLY A 77 10.43 18.89 -25.04
C GLY A 77 9.79 20.06 -25.77
N ASN A 78 10.34 21.28 -25.67
CA ASN A 78 9.86 22.43 -26.42
C ASN A 78 9.93 22.16 -27.95
N PRO A 79 8.80 22.14 -28.68
CA PRO A 79 8.79 21.84 -30.12
C PRO A 79 9.36 22.99 -30.98
N LEU A 80 9.49 24.19 -30.42
CA LEU A 80 10.02 25.37 -31.13
C LEU A 80 11.55 25.44 -31.10
N GLU A 81 12.19 24.69 -30.20
CA GLU A 81 13.64 24.68 -30.00
C GLU A 81 14.18 23.28 -30.31
N THR A 82 15.30 23.21 -31.02
CA THR A 82 16.01 21.94 -31.17
C THR A 82 16.77 21.63 -29.89
N GLN A 83 16.59 20.44 -29.35
CA GLN A 83 17.28 19.95 -28.16
C GLN A 83 18.25 18.84 -28.56
N THR A 84 19.52 19.04 -28.24
CA THR A 84 20.59 18.16 -28.69
C THR A 84 20.92 17.11 -27.62
N VAL A 85 20.79 15.83 -27.98
CA VAL A 85 21.31 14.71 -27.19
C VAL A 85 22.76 14.46 -27.60
N LYS A 86 23.66 14.43 -26.62
CA LYS A 86 25.09 14.19 -26.87
C LYS A 86 25.50 12.83 -26.35
N PHE A 87 25.57 11.81 -27.19
CA PHE A 87 25.97 10.47 -26.78
C PHE A 87 27.46 10.41 -26.43
N ARG A 88 27.77 10.17 -25.15
CA ARG A 88 29.16 10.24 -24.62
C ARG A 88 29.88 8.90 -24.58
N LEU A 89 29.18 7.79 -24.35
CA LEU A 89 29.71 6.43 -24.24
C LEU A 89 29.37 5.54 -25.45
N GLY A 90 28.32 5.88 -26.19
CA GLY A 90 27.88 5.22 -27.43
C GLY A 90 26.97 4.00 -27.24
N GLY A 91 26.38 3.52 -28.34
CA GLY A 91 25.54 2.32 -28.35
C GLY A 91 26.36 1.03 -28.40
N GLY A 92 26.12 0.10 -27.48
CA GLY A 92 26.73 -1.23 -27.45
C GLY A 92 25.85 -2.30 -28.12
N GLY A 93 26.46 -3.30 -28.73
CA GLY A 93 25.83 -4.60 -29.02
C GLY A 93 25.88 -5.51 -27.79
N ASP A 94 25.38 -6.75 -27.93
CA ASP A 94 25.25 -7.66 -26.78
C ASP A 94 26.60 -7.91 -26.09
N VAL A 95 26.59 -7.80 -24.77
CA VAL A 95 27.73 -8.15 -23.92
C VAL A 95 27.83 -9.67 -23.80
N GLN A 96 28.97 -10.23 -24.20
CA GLN A 96 29.23 -11.66 -24.09
C GLN A 96 30.00 -11.95 -22.80
N ASN A 97 29.32 -12.59 -21.84
CA ASN A 97 29.92 -12.99 -20.57
C ASN A 97 30.85 -14.19 -20.75
N ILE A 98 32.10 -14.02 -20.33
CA ILE A 98 33.16 -15.03 -20.32
C ILE A 98 33.34 -15.56 -18.90
N GLY A 99 33.58 -14.66 -17.93
CA GLY A 99 33.68 -14.99 -16.50
C GLY A 99 34.84 -15.94 -16.11
N VAL A 100 35.88 -16.10 -16.93
CA VAL A 100 36.94 -17.10 -16.69
C VAL A 100 38.20 -16.46 -16.10
N GLN A 101 38.72 -17.03 -15.01
CA GLN A 101 39.99 -16.64 -14.41
C GLN A 101 41.17 -16.91 -15.35
N LEU A 102 42.04 -15.91 -15.51
CA LEU A 102 43.31 -16.01 -16.22
C LEU A 102 44.35 -16.72 -15.34
N ALA A 103 44.23 -18.04 -15.21
CA ALA A 103 45.12 -18.86 -14.39
C ALA A 103 46.50 -19.05 -15.04
N ASN A 104 47.54 -19.01 -14.21
CA ASN A 104 48.89 -19.37 -14.62
C ASN A 104 49.70 -19.96 -13.44
N PRO A 105 49.81 -21.30 -13.34
CA PRO A 105 50.56 -21.93 -12.26
C PRO A 105 52.09 -21.82 -12.43
N ASN A 106 52.59 -21.40 -13.60
CA ASN A 106 54.01 -21.42 -13.94
C ASN A 106 54.61 -20.01 -14.07
N ALA A 107 55.72 -19.75 -13.37
CA ALA A 107 56.44 -18.48 -13.50
C ALA A 107 57.30 -18.38 -14.77
N ALA A 108 57.58 -19.49 -15.45
CA ALA A 108 58.46 -19.55 -16.63
C ALA A 108 57.74 -19.51 -17.98
N THR A 109 56.44 -19.77 -18.01
CA THR A 109 55.62 -19.80 -19.24
C THR A 109 54.30 -19.07 -19.01
N PRO A 110 53.70 -18.46 -20.06
CA PRO A 110 52.36 -17.87 -19.95
C PRO A 110 51.28 -18.90 -19.61
N GLY A 111 50.18 -18.43 -19.04
CA GLY A 111 48.98 -19.23 -18.83
C GLY A 111 48.26 -19.65 -20.12
N ASN A 112 47.16 -20.37 -19.95
CA ASN A 112 46.31 -20.80 -21.05
C ASN A 112 45.52 -19.61 -21.63
N TRP A 113 45.18 -19.70 -22.92
CA TRP A 113 44.30 -18.71 -23.55
C TRP A 113 42.86 -18.90 -23.07
N VAL A 114 42.27 -17.81 -22.62
CA VAL A 114 40.82 -17.65 -22.44
C VAL A 114 40.30 -16.89 -23.65
N VAL A 115 39.24 -17.39 -24.30
CA VAL A 115 38.70 -16.83 -25.55
C VAL A 115 37.29 -16.31 -25.30
N GLY A 116 36.97 -15.15 -25.87
CA GLY A 116 35.62 -14.62 -26.02
C GLY A 116 35.37 -14.19 -27.46
N ALA A 117 34.12 -14.12 -27.87
CA ALA A 117 33.74 -13.66 -29.20
C ALA A 117 32.55 -12.71 -29.08
N THR A 118 32.46 -11.72 -29.96
CA THR A 118 31.28 -10.86 -30.05
C THR A 118 30.20 -11.50 -30.92
N SER A 119 28.92 -11.26 -30.59
CA SER A 119 27.76 -11.76 -31.35
C SER A 119 27.30 -10.77 -32.43
N THR A 120 27.40 -9.47 -32.15
CA THR A 120 26.92 -8.41 -33.04
C THR A 120 27.99 -8.02 -34.08
N PRO A 121 27.72 -8.11 -35.39
CA PRO A 121 28.63 -7.62 -36.44
C PRO A 121 28.61 -6.09 -36.54
N GLY A 122 29.57 -5.52 -37.29
CA GLY A 122 29.57 -4.08 -37.58
C GLY A 122 30.13 -3.20 -36.46
N ALA A 123 30.99 -3.79 -35.61
CA ALA A 123 31.63 -3.07 -34.51
C ALA A 123 32.65 -2.03 -35.02
N ASN A 124 32.65 -0.85 -34.43
CA ASN A 124 33.72 0.15 -34.56
C ASN A 124 34.73 0.03 -33.41
N HIS A 125 34.30 -0.52 -32.27
CA HIS A 125 35.15 -0.83 -31.14
C HIS A 125 34.81 -2.17 -30.52
N ILE A 126 35.79 -2.78 -29.86
CA ILE A 126 35.64 -3.97 -29.05
C ILE A 126 36.01 -3.62 -27.63
N ASP A 127 35.04 -3.78 -26.73
CA ASP A 127 35.23 -3.60 -25.30
C ASP A 127 35.54 -4.94 -24.65
N MET A 128 36.53 -4.93 -23.75
CA MET A 128 36.91 -6.09 -22.95
C MET A 128 36.97 -5.67 -21.48
N ARG A 129 36.35 -6.45 -20.61
CA ARG A 129 36.30 -6.19 -19.17
C ARG A 129 37.11 -7.24 -18.39
N PHE A 130 38.04 -6.80 -17.57
CA PHE A 130 38.87 -7.67 -16.72
C PHE A 130 38.63 -7.36 -15.23
N VAL A 131 38.19 -8.35 -14.47
CA VAL A 131 37.96 -8.21 -13.02
C VAL A 131 39.18 -8.70 -12.26
N VAL A 132 39.92 -7.79 -11.64
CA VAL A 132 41.01 -8.05 -10.72
C VAL A 132 40.42 -8.24 -9.32
N GLN A 133 40.22 -9.49 -8.91
CA GLN A 133 39.70 -9.81 -7.58
C GLN A 133 40.74 -9.57 -6.47
N GLN A 134 42.00 -9.88 -6.76
CA GLN A 134 43.12 -9.65 -5.84
C GLN A 134 44.40 -9.36 -6.61
N LEU A 135 45.10 -8.29 -6.23
CA LEU A 135 46.43 -7.96 -6.74
C LEU A 135 47.30 -7.42 -5.61
N PHE A 136 48.16 -8.25 -5.02
CA PHE A 136 49.08 -7.80 -3.99
C PHE A 136 50.27 -8.73 -3.82
N LYS A 137 51.34 -8.17 -3.24
CA LYS A 137 52.50 -8.92 -2.74
C LYS A 137 52.66 -8.68 -1.25
N GLN A 138 52.76 -9.77 -0.49
CA GLN A 138 53.01 -9.79 0.94
C GLN A 138 54.36 -10.46 1.22
N ASP A 139 55.14 -9.89 2.12
CA ASP A 139 56.30 -10.51 2.73
C ASP A 139 56.19 -10.43 4.27
N SER A 140 57.18 -10.95 4.99
CA SER A 140 57.24 -10.92 6.45
C SER A 140 57.23 -9.52 7.09
N LYS A 141 57.31 -8.45 6.30
CA LYS A 141 57.42 -7.06 6.78
C LYS A 141 56.34 -6.12 6.23
N SER A 142 55.69 -6.43 5.10
CA SER A 142 54.75 -5.52 4.45
C SER A 142 53.82 -6.17 3.44
N ILE A 143 52.69 -5.51 3.17
CA ILE A 143 51.83 -5.77 1.99
C ILE A 143 51.95 -4.56 1.05
N ARG A 144 52.30 -4.82 -0.21
CA ARG A 144 52.63 -3.82 -1.23
C ARG A 144 52.01 -4.14 -2.59
N GLU A 145 52.09 -3.16 -3.48
CA GLU A 145 51.65 -3.24 -4.87
C GLU A 145 52.33 -4.39 -5.63
N LEU A 146 51.61 -4.94 -6.60
CA LEU A 146 52.06 -5.98 -7.51
C LEU A 146 51.70 -5.62 -8.95
N THR A 147 52.39 -6.23 -9.90
CA THR A 147 52.13 -6.07 -11.34
C THR A 147 51.62 -7.37 -11.94
N ALA A 148 50.60 -7.28 -12.78
CA ALA A 148 50.10 -8.34 -13.65
C ALA A 148 50.12 -7.87 -15.11
N ASN A 149 50.66 -8.71 -16.00
CA ASN A 149 50.71 -8.48 -17.43
C ASN A 149 49.78 -9.47 -18.14
N ILE A 150 48.79 -8.94 -18.84
CA ILE A 150 47.81 -9.71 -19.61
C ILE A 150 48.19 -9.59 -21.09
N GLU A 151 48.44 -10.73 -21.72
CA GLU A 151 48.65 -10.80 -23.16
C GLU A 151 47.30 -10.97 -23.85
N ILE A 152 46.98 -10.06 -24.77
CA ILE A 152 45.71 -10.03 -25.50
C ILE A 152 46.00 -10.22 -26.98
N GLN A 153 45.15 -10.99 -27.66
CA GLN A 153 45.14 -11.12 -29.11
C GLN A 153 43.71 -11.07 -29.63
N MET A 154 43.53 -10.60 -30.85
CA MET A 154 42.23 -10.51 -31.51
C MET A 154 42.30 -10.84 -32.99
N ARG A 155 41.16 -11.22 -33.56
CA ARG A 155 40.97 -11.44 -34.99
C ARG A 155 39.50 -11.23 -35.38
N PRO A 156 39.21 -10.78 -36.61
CA PRO A 156 37.85 -10.84 -37.13
C PRO A 156 37.48 -12.30 -37.42
N SER A 157 36.18 -12.64 -37.37
CA SER A 157 35.67 -14.00 -37.56
C SER A 157 35.99 -14.60 -38.93
N ASN A 158 36.29 -13.76 -39.93
CA ASN A 158 36.70 -14.18 -41.27
C ASN A 158 38.23 -14.37 -41.43
N SER A 159 39.03 -14.21 -40.38
CA SER A 159 40.49 -14.36 -40.40
C SER A 159 40.96 -15.48 -39.47
N SER A 160 41.98 -16.24 -39.91
CA SER A 160 42.66 -17.23 -39.07
C SER A 160 43.82 -16.64 -38.25
N THR A 161 44.23 -15.40 -38.53
CA THR A 161 45.43 -14.79 -37.97
C THR A 161 45.13 -13.98 -36.72
N TRP A 162 45.74 -14.36 -35.60
CA TRP A 162 45.66 -13.61 -34.35
C TRP A 162 46.67 -12.46 -34.31
N VAL A 163 46.19 -11.26 -33.99
CA VAL A 163 47.02 -10.06 -33.86
C VAL A 163 47.03 -9.61 -32.41
N ASN A 164 48.22 -9.35 -31.84
CA ASN A 164 48.30 -8.70 -30.53
C ASN A 164 48.19 -7.18 -30.75
N PRO A 165 47.12 -6.52 -30.25
CA PRO A 165 46.90 -5.09 -30.44
C PRO A 165 47.93 -4.21 -29.72
N PHE A 166 48.77 -4.78 -28.85
CA PHE A 166 49.83 -4.11 -28.10
C PHE A 166 51.24 -4.34 -28.68
N SER A 167 51.41 -5.15 -29.74
CA SER A 167 52.73 -5.44 -30.32
C SER A 167 52.88 -4.92 -31.76
N GLY A 168 53.82 -4.00 -32.02
CA GLY A 168 54.12 -3.55 -33.39
C GLY A 168 55.17 -2.45 -33.51
N ASN A 169 56.00 -2.53 -34.56
CA ASN A 169 57.02 -1.56 -34.95
C ASN A 169 56.41 -0.36 -35.70
N GLN A 170 57.00 0.82 -35.51
CA GLN A 170 56.48 2.14 -35.87
C GLN A 170 56.45 2.43 -37.39
N SER A 171 55.34 2.97 -37.90
CA SER A 171 55.37 3.82 -39.10
C SER A 171 55.29 5.27 -38.68
N ASN A 172 56.27 6.09 -39.08
CA ASN A 172 56.45 7.47 -38.63
C ASN A 172 55.52 8.49 -39.31
N SER A 173 54.53 8.05 -40.09
CA SER A 173 53.56 8.94 -40.75
C SER A 173 52.14 8.63 -40.31
N VAL A 174 51.83 8.92 -39.05
CA VAL A 174 50.46 9.23 -38.63
C VAL A 174 50.40 10.74 -38.56
N THR A 175 49.72 11.38 -39.52
CA THR A 175 49.41 12.81 -39.41
C THR A 175 48.44 12.96 -38.25
N TYR A 176 48.91 13.65 -37.22
CA TYR A 176 48.15 14.06 -36.03
C TYR A 176 46.88 14.81 -36.47
N ASP A 177 45.71 14.29 -36.12
CA ASP A 177 44.48 15.09 -36.10
C ASP A 177 44.27 15.58 -34.66
N PRO A 178 44.51 16.87 -34.36
CA PRO A 178 44.24 17.46 -33.06
C PRO A 178 42.76 17.45 -32.67
N ARG A 179 41.83 17.11 -33.57
CA ARG A 179 40.39 17.06 -33.25
C ARG A 179 39.92 15.73 -32.67
N GLY A 180 40.78 14.71 -32.60
CA GLY A 180 40.48 13.43 -31.99
C GLY A 180 40.61 13.47 -30.46
N TYR A 181 39.83 14.34 -29.82
CA TYR A 181 39.72 14.59 -28.38
C TYR A 181 40.66 15.66 -27.78
N ASP A 182 40.33 16.92 -28.01
CA ASP A 182 40.53 17.96 -27.01
C ASP A 182 39.26 18.02 -26.13
N ILE A 183 39.41 17.69 -24.86
CA ILE A 183 38.45 18.08 -23.81
C ILE A 183 38.61 19.60 -23.67
N VAL A 184 37.56 20.37 -23.97
CA VAL A 184 37.44 21.73 -23.46
C VAL A 184 36.66 21.64 -22.14
N GLU A 185 37.33 22.10 -21.09
CA GLU A 185 36.87 22.40 -19.72
C GLU A 185 36.85 21.24 -18.71
N ASP A 186 37.95 21.18 -17.96
CA ASP A 186 38.09 20.85 -16.53
C ASP A 186 36.81 20.33 -15.84
N PHE A 187 36.60 19.01 -15.88
CA PHE A 187 35.65 18.32 -15.01
C PHE A 187 36.43 17.56 -13.92
N TYR A 188 36.45 18.14 -12.72
CA TYR A 188 36.90 17.54 -11.45
C TYR A 188 38.31 16.95 -11.38
N GLY A 189 39.29 17.50 -12.10
CA GLY A 189 40.72 17.13 -11.91
C GLY A 189 41.05 15.66 -12.19
N ALA A 190 40.12 14.91 -12.78
CA ALA A 190 40.28 13.51 -13.17
C ALA A 190 40.47 13.44 -14.68
N ASN A 191 41.63 12.98 -15.12
CA ASN A 191 41.88 12.73 -16.54
C ASN A 191 40.98 11.56 -17.01
N VAL A 192 39.96 11.85 -17.81
CA VAL A 192 39.29 10.83 -18.61
C VAL A 192 40.25 10.41 -19.72
N TYR A 193 40.75 9.18 -19.64
CA TYR A 193 41.71 8.66 -20.61
C TYR A 193 40.98 8.09 -21.83
N LEU A 194 40.96 8.85 -22.93
CA LEU A 194 40.48 8.39 -24.23
C LEU A 194 41.48 7.41 -24.87
N SER A 195 40.95 6.36 -25.51
CA SER A 195 41.76 5.39 -26.24
C SER A 195 42.38 6.05 -27.48
N ARG A 196 43.71 5.99 -27.53
CA ARG A 196 44.50 6.44 -28.68
C ARG A 196 44.11 5.62 -29.90
N SER A 197 43.83 6.24 -31.03
CA SER A 197 43.53 5.51 -32.28
C SER A 197 44.63 4.48 -32.58
N MET A 198 44.24 3.22 -32.82
CA MET A 198 45.18 2.10 -33.02
C MET A 198 45.18 1.58 -34.46
N PHE A 199 44.29 2.05 -35.33
CA PHE A 199 44.27 1.70 -36.75
C PHE A 199 44.17 2.95 -37.63
N ASN A 200 45.06 3.04 -38.63
CA ASN A 200 44.90 3.95 -39.78
C ASN A 200 43.86 3.33 -40.75
N PRO A 201 43.09 4.13 -41.50
CA PRO A 201 42.16 3.66 -42.55
C PRO A 201 42.72 2.65 -43.56
N ASN A 202 44.04 2.47 -43.66
CA ASN A 202 44.69 1.46 -44.50
C ASN A 202 45.12 0.16 -43.77
N GLY A 203 44.72 -0.05 -42.52
CA GLY A 203 44.89 -1.35 -41.83
C GLY A 203 46.30 -1.66 -41.28
N ILE A 204 47.24 -0.71 -41.22
CA ILE A 204 48.53 -0.89 -40.50
C ILE A 204 48.95 0.39 -39.76
N GLY A 205 49.09 0.32 -38.42
CA GLY A 205 50.04 1.15 -37.63
C GLY A 205 49.55 1.69 -36.28
N PHE A 206 50.12 1.15 -35.19
CA PHE A 206 49.89 1.40 -33.75
C PHE A 206 50.73 2.55 -33.14
N LYS A 207 50.40 2.97 -31.90
CA LYS A 207 51.43 3.36 -30.91
C LYS A 207 51.26 2.64 -29.57
N ALA A 208 52.40 2.13 -29.11
CA ALA A 208 52.60 1.14 -28.08
C ALA A 208 52.61 1.75 -26.66
N SER A 209 52.04 1.02 -25.69
CA SER A 209 52.75 0.93 -24.41
C SER A 209 54.09 0.23 -24.71
N ASN A 210 55.21 0.62 -24.09
CA ASN A 210 56.51 -0.03 -24.36
C ASN A 210 56.54 -1.54 -24.02
N THR A 211 55.42 -2.10 -23.57
CA THR A 211 55.18 -3.50 -23.23
C THR A 211 54.09 -4.10 -24.15
N PRO A 212 54.27 -5.31 -24.69
CA PRO A 212 53.29 -5.99 -25.56
C PRO A 212 52.10 -6.58 -24.78
N TYR A 213 51.76 -5.98 -23.63
CA TYR A 213 50.82 -6.48 -22.65
C TYR A 213 49.95 -5.35 -22.11
N LEU A 214 48.74 -5.69 -21.69
CA LEU A 214 47.95 -4.87 -20.77
C LEU A 214 48.57 -5.05 -19.36
N THR A 215 49.23 -4.02 -18.88
CA THR A 215 49.89 -4.02 -17.57
C THR A 215 49.01 -3.36 -16.52
N ILE A 216 48.66 -4.10 -15.47
CA ILE A 216 47.96 -3.60 -14.29
C ILE A 216 48.97 -3.60 -13.13
N THR A 217 49.21 -2.43 -12.52
CA THR A 217 50.11 -2.29 -11.37
C THR A 217 49.39 -1.58 -10.24
N GLY A 218 49.40 -2.17 -9.05
CA GLY A 218 48.82 -1.58 -7.86
C GLY A 218 48.56 -2.61 -6.79
N LYS A 219 47.84 -2.20 -5.74
CA LYS A 219 47.35 -3.07 -4.68
C LYS A 219 45.83 -3.06 -4.67
N THR A 220 45.21 -4.23 -4.69
CA THR A 220 43.78 -4.39 -4.35
C THR A 220 43.54 -5.69 -3.59
N THR A 221 42.68 -5.60 -2.57
CA THR A 221 42.12 -6.76 -1.85
C THR A 221 40.63 -6.94 -2.08
N SER A 222 39.99 -5.96 -2.73
CA SER A 222 38.62 -5.99 -3.27
C SER A 222 38.63 -6.11 -4.80
N ALA A 223 37.46 -6.42 -5.38
CA ALA A 223 37.30 -6.48 -6.82
C ALA A 223 37.54 -5.09 -7.45
N TYR A 224 38.43 -5.05 -8.44
CA TYR A 224 38.73 -3.88 -9.26
C TYR A 224 38.52 -4.25 -10.72
N VAL A 225 37.74 -3.45 -11.45
CA VAL A 225 37.48 -3.67 -12.87
C VAL A 225 38.46 -2.86 -13.71
N LYS A 226 39.00 -3.51 -14.74
CA LYS A 226 39.80 -2.86 -15.79
C LYS A 226 39.17 -3.09 -17.14
N GLU A 227 38.57 -2.05 -17.69
CA GLU A 227 38.05 -2.05 -19.06
C GLU A 227 39.09 -1.60 -20.08
N VAL A 228 39.00 -2.18 -21.27
CA VAL A 228 39.83 -1.86 -22.44
C VAL A 228 38.96 -1.80 -23.68
N ARG A 229 38.85 -0.60 -24.27
CA ARG A 229 38.22 -0.38 -25.58
C ARG A 229 39.27 -0.34 -26.68
N ILE A 230 39.12 -1.19 -27.70
CA ILE A 230 40.01 -1.24 -28.87
C ILE A 230 39.23 -0.92 -30.13
N ALA A 231 39.65 0.12 -30.85
CA ALA A 231 39.08 0.47 -32.15
C ALA A 231 39.38 -0.62 -33.19
N VAL A 232 38.38 -0.95 -34.00
CA VAL A 232 38.46 -1.94 -35.09
C VAL A 232 37.91 -1.35 -36.39
N PRO A 233 38.47 -1.72 -37.56
CA PRO A 233 37.94 -1.24 -38.83
C PRO A 233 36.57 -1.87 -39.12
N ASN A 234 35.59 -1.04 -39.52
CA ASN A 234 34.29 -1.48 -40.01
C ASN A 234 34.10 -1.09 -41.49
N THR A 235 35.11 -1.35 -42.32
CA THR A 235 35.08 -1.08 -43.77
C THR A 235 35.80 -2.18 -44.54
N GLY A 236 35.39 -2.40 -45.80
CA GLY A 236 36.04 -3.36 -46.69
C GLY A 236 35.97 -4.79 -46.15
N ASN A 237 37.10 -5.50 -46.08
CA ASN A 237 37.14 -6.90 -45.61
C ASN A 237 36.80 -7.08 -44.11
N TYR A 238 36.59 -5.99 -43.37
CA TYR A 238 36.24 -5.98 -41.96
C TYR A 238 34.84 -5.39 -41.71
N GLU A 239 34.09 -5.07 -42.76
CA GLU A 239 32.73 -4.55 -42.64
C GLU A 239 31.75 -5.66 -42.24
N ASN A 240 30.87 -5.37 -41.28
CA ASN A 240 29.84 -6.32 -40.81
C ASN A 240 30.39 -7.68 -40.36
N VAL A 241 31.58 -7.70 -39.75
CA VAL A 241 32.17 -8.91 -39.15
C VAL A 241 32.09 -8.87 -37.62
N THR A 242 32.01 -10.05 -37.02
CA THR A 242 32.21 -10.27 -35.58
C THR A 242 33.69 -10.45 -35.24
N TRP A 243 34.04 -10.31 -33.97
CA TRP A 243 35.43 -10.37 -33.51
C TRP A 243 35.62 -11.44 -32.44
N GLU A 244 36.73 -12.16 -32.53
CA GLU A 244 37.21 -13.06 -31.49
C GLU A 244 38.40 -12.43 -30.76
N VAL A 245 38.38 -12.52 -29.44
CA VAL A 245 39.40 -12.00 -28.53
C VAL A 245 39.90 -13.14 -27.66
N ARG A 246 41.20 -13.18 -27.38
CA ARG A 246 41.76 -14.07 -26.38
C ARG A 246 42.75 -13.38 -25.46
N ALA A 247 42.74 -13.74 -24.18
CA ALA A 247 43.60 -13.18 -23.15
C ALA A 247 44.27 -14.28 -22.33
N ARG A 248 45.46 -14.00 -21.79
CA ARG A 248 46.17 -14.88 -20.83
C ARG A 248 47.07 -14.09 -19.89
N LEU A 249 47.22 -14.58 -18.66
CA LEU A 249 48.16 -14.01 -17.68
C LEU A 249 49.60 -14.48 -17.97
N ARG A 250 50.57 -13.57 -17.90
CA ARG A 250 52.01 -13.87 -18.14
C ARG A 250 52.73 -14.35 -16.90
N GLU A 251 52.51 -13.67 -15.78
CA GLU A 251 53.10 -14.03 -14.48
C GLU A 251 52.35 -15.20 -13.85
N ARG A 252 52.97 -15.80 -12.84
CA ARG A 252 52.30 -16.78 -11.98
C ARG A 252 51.15 -16.13 -11.21
N ASP A 253 49.99 -16.78 -11.19
CA ASP A 253 48.77 -16.30 -10.54
C ASP A 253 48.87 -16.24 -9.02
N THR A 254 49.49 -17.26 -8.41
CA THR A 254 49.61 -17.41 -6.97
C THR A 254 51.02 -17.88 -6.60
N LEU A 255 51.62 -17.22 -5.62
CA LEU A 255 52.85 -17.70 -4.99
C LEU A 255 52.58 -17.74 -3.50
N ASP A 256 52.53 -18.92 -2.90
CA ASP A 256 52.41 -19.09 -1.44
C ASP A 256 53.64 -19.86 -0.94
N ASN A 257 54.51 -19.18 -0.19
CA ASN A 257 55.57 -19.80 0.59
C ASN A 257 55.60 -19.22 2.02
N ASP A 258 56.33 -19.87 2.93
CA ASP A 258 56.31 -19.55 4.37
C ASP A 258 56.61 -18.06 4.70
N GLU A 259 57.28 -17.32 3.80
CA GLU A 259 57.68 -15.92 4.03
C GLU A 259 57.11 -14.91 3.02
N ASN A 260 56.54 -15.33 1.89
CA ASN A 260 56.06 -14.46 0.81
C ASN A 260 54.77 -15.00 0.18
N GLN A 261 53.81 -14.09 -0.03
CA GLN A 261 52.59 -14.36 -0.80
C GLN A 261 52.47 -13.39 -1.98
N GLU A 262 52.08 -13.87 -3.16
CA GLU A 262 51.67 -13.04 -4.30
C GLU A 262 50.30 -13.53 -4.81
N ARG A 263 49.36 -12.60 -5.01
CA ARG A 263 48.05 -12.87 -5.62
C ARG A 263 47.87 -12.03 -6.87
N ARG A 264 47.51 -12.68 -7.99
CA ARG A 264 47.06 -12.08 -9.26
C ARG A 264 45.80 -12.79 -9.71
N THR A 265 44.73 -12.60 -8.94
CA THR A 265 43.43 -13.22 -9.23
C THR A 265 42.69 -12.29 -10.19
N ILE A 266 42.72 -12.60 -11.49
CA ILE A 266 42.12 -11.78 -12.55
C ILE A 266 41.24 -12.65 -13.43
N ALA A 267 39.99 -12.24 -13.65
CA ALA A 267 39.08 -12.85 -14.60
C ALA A 267 38.91 -12.01 -15.86
N PHE A 268 38.82 -12.66 -17.01
CA PHE A 268 38.29 -12.03 -18.22
C PHE A 268 36.76 -12.17 -18.15
N GLU A 269 36.09 -11.06 -17.86
CA GLU A 269 34.68 -11.05 -17.49
C GLU A 269 33.79 -11.01 -18.71
N SER A 270 34.01 -10.08 -19.65
CA SER A 270 33.15 -9.94 -20.82
C SER A 270 33.85 -9.31 -22.02
N VAL A 271 33.25 -9.50 -23.20
CA VAL A 271 33.60 -8.81 -24.43
C VAL A 271 32.34 -8.29 -25.12
N ALA A 272 32.37 -7.10 -25.70
CA ALA A 272 31.23 -6.51 -26.41
C ALA A 272 31.66 -5.83 -27.71
N SER A 273 30.79 -5.93 -28.73
CA SER A 273 30.86 -5.09 -29.92
C SER A 273 30.26 -3.73 -29.60
N VAL A 274 30.88 -2.64 -30.01
CA VAL A 274 30.30 -1.30 -29.91
C VAL A 274 30.22 -0.73 -31.32
N SER A 275 29.00 -0.57 -31.82
CA SER A 275 28.70 0.02 -33.12
C SER A 275 28.32 1.48 -32.90
N GLN A 276 29.06 2.38 -33.54
CA GLN A 276 28.71 3.79 -33.58
C GLN A 276 28.79 4.29 -35.00
N GLU A 277 27.75 5.01 -35.43
CA GLU A 277 28.00 6.25 -36.16
C GLU A 277 28.77 7.15 -35.18
N VAL A 278 30.08 7.23 -35.38
CA VAL A 278 31.15 7.98 -34.67
C VAL A 278 30.83 8.54 -33.24
N LEU A 279 31.62 8.14 -32.23
CA LEU A 279 31.70 8.76 -30.90
C LEU A 279 31.68 10.31 -30.99
N GLY A 280 30.62 10.94 -30.47
CA GLY A 280 30.45 12.39 -30.46
C GLY A 280 29.53 12.98 -31.53
N GLU A 281 28.70 12.18 -32.21
CA GLU A 281 27.58 12.73 -33.00
C GLU A 281 26.42 13.15 -32.08
N ASP A 282 26.01 14.40 -32.28
CA ASP A 282 24.95 15.10 -31.57
C ASP A 282 23.63 14.82 -32.32
N GLU A 283 22.64 14.21 -31.66
CA GLU A 283 21.30 14.05 -32.26
C GLU A 283 20.41 15.23 -31.91
N GLU A 284 19.73 15.77 -32.92
CA GLU A 284 18.82 16.90 -32.78
C GLU A 284 17.37 16.44 -32.68
N TRP A 285 16.78 16.54 -31.49
CA TRP A 285 15.38 16.18 -31.25
C TRP A 285 14.52 17.43 -31.06
N ARG A 286 13.21 17.29 -31.30
CA ARG A 286 12.20 18.33 -31.09
C ARG A 286 10.94 17.72 -30.52
N GLY A 287 10.28 18.41 -29.59
CA GLY A 287 8.99 17.97 -29.05
C GLY A 287 9.03 16.75 -28.12
N GLN A 288 10.23 16.21 -27.85
CA GLN A 288 10.43 15.04 -26.98
C GLN A 288 11.09 15.48 -25.68
N VAL A 289 10.52 15.01 -24.57
CA VAL A 289 11.08 15.21 -23.24
C VAL A 289 12.01 14.06 -22.94
N TRP A 290 13.23 14.37 -22.55
CA TRP A 290 14.21 13.35 -22.20
C TRP A 290 15.12 13.78 -21.05
N LEU A 291 15.66 12.78 -20.38
CA LEU A 291 16.61 12.94 -19.29
C LEU A 291 17.84 12.08 -19.59
N GLN A 292 19.01 12.71 -19.65
CA GLN A 292 20.28 12.04 -19.82
C GLN A 292 21.05 12.09 -18.50
N LEU A 293 21.33 10.95 -17.88
CA LEU A 293 22.27 10.85 -16.76
C LEU A 293 23.62 10.36 -17.25
N VAL A 294 24.69 10.99 -16.79
CA VAL A 294 26.07 10.57 -17.04
C VAL A 294 26.83 10.62 -15.73
N GLY A 295 27.57 9.57 -15.39
CA GLY A 295 28.42 9.62 -14.22
C GLY A 295 29.48 8.54 -14.14
N LYS A 296 30.28 8.58 -13.08
CA LYS A 296 31.24 7.52 -12.75
C LYS A 296 30.67 6.57 -11.70
N ALA A 297 30.73 5.27 -11.97
CA ALA A 297 30.63 4.22 -10.99
C ALA A 297 31.91 4.19 -10.13
N SER A 298 31.92 5.07 -9.13
CA SER A 298 32.88 5.07 -8.01
C SER A 298 32.52 3.96 -7.01
N ASP A 299 33.17 3.93 -5.83
CA ASP A 299 32.82 3.02 -4.72
C ASP A 299 31.34 3.16 -4.22
N GLN A 300 30.54 4.05 -4.83
CA GLN A 300 29.14 4.35 -4.46
C GLN A 300 28.09 3.60 -5.29
N PHE A 301 28.44 2.98 -6.43
CA PHE A 301 27.48 2.30 -7.30
C PHE A 301 27.89 0.84 -7.58
N ASN A 302 27.02 -0.11 -7.24
CA ASN A 302 27.16 -1.53 -7.59
C ASN A 302 26.16 -1.89 -8.70
N GLY A 303 26.57 -1.78 -9.97
CA GLY A 303 25.71 -2.10 -11.12
C GLY A 303 24.99 -0.87 -11.70
N PHE A 304 23.97 -1.12 -12.54
CA PHE A 304 23.13 -0.05 -13.10
C PHE A 304 22.31 0.61 -11.98
N PRO A 305 22.37 1.94 -11.84
CA PRO A 305 21.62 2.61 -10.79
C PRO A 305 20.13 2.70 -11.13
N GLU A 306 19.28 2.53 -10.12
CA GLU A 306 17.87 2.90 -10.16
C GLU A 306 17.75 4.43 -10.17
N VAL A 307 16.90 4.97 -11.04
CA VAL A 307 16.67 6.42 -11.16
C VAL A 307 15.19 6.70 -10.96
N THR A 308 14.86 7.51 -9.96
CA THR A 308 13.49 7.94 -9.66
C THR A 308 13.42 9.46 -9.61
N GLY A 309 12.36 10.07 -10.13
CA GLY A 309 12.19 11.52 -10.10
C GLY A 309 10.75 11.96 -10.15
N VAL A 310 10.47 13.11 -9.55
CA VAL A 310 9.17 13.79 -9.62
C VAL A 310 9.24 14.93 -10.63
N PHE A 311 8.31 14.93 -11.57
CA PHE A 311 8.30 15.85 -12.71
C PHE A 311 7.01 16.66 -12.75
N ASP A 312 7.15 17.97 -12.85
CA ASP A 312 6.10 18.87 -13.30
C ASP A 312 6.02 18.75 -14.82
N THR A 313 5.03 18.02 -15.30
CA THR A 313 4.90 17.65 -16.71
C THR A 313 4.34 18.81 -17.53
N LYS A 314 3.27 18.56 -18.29
CA LYS A 314 2.80 19.42 -19.37
C LYS A 314 2.44 20.83 -18.89
N ILE A 315 2.93 21.83 -19.63
CA ILE A 315 2.56 23.23 -19.45
C ILE A 315 1.22 23.48 -20.17
N CYS A 316 0.27 24.10 -19.50
CA CYS A 316 -1.06 24.38 -20.02
C CYS A 316 -1.25 25.87 -20.31
N SER A 317 -2.11 26.17 -21.30
CA SER A 317 -2.60 27.53 -21.52
C SER A 317 -3.68 27.91 -20.49
N THR A 318 -3.35 28.77 -19.54
CA THR A 318 -4.22 29.16 -18.40
C THR A 318 -4.42 30.68 -18.34
N PRO A 319 -5.34 31.21 -17.50
CA PRO A 319 -5.47 32.64 -17.30
C PRO A 319 -4.17 33.26 -16.75
N PRO A 320 -3.95 34.57 -16.96
CA PRO A 320 -2.77 35.24 -16.44
C PRO A 320 -2.70 35.20 -14.92
N THR A 321 -1.49 35.28 -14.38
CA THR A 321 -1.23 35.33 -12.91
C THR A 321 -1.94 36.48 -12.18
N SER A 322 -2.31 37.55 -12.90
CA SER A 322 -3.14 38.64 -12.36
C SER A 322 -4.60 38.24 -12.06
N VAL A 323 -5.10 37.21 -12.75
CA VAL A 323 -6.48 36.69 -12.62
C VAL A 323 -6.52 35.45 -11.74
N TRP A 324 -5.56 34.55 -11.92
CA TRP A 324 -5.50 33.26 -11.25
C TRP A 324 -4.04 32.85 -11.03
N ASP A 325 -3.71 32.51 -9.79
CA ASP A 325 -2.39 32.02 -9.42
C ASP A 325 -2.31 30.50 -9.70
N PRO A 326 -1.46 30.04 -10.62
CA PRO A 326 -1.36 28.63 -10.99
C PRO A 326 -0.76 27.73 -9.91
N GLU A 327 0.00 28.30 -8.96
CA GLU A 327 0.66 27.54 -7.89
C GLU A 327 -0.28 27.39 -6.69
N THR A 328 -0.88 28.49 -6.22
CA THR A 328 -1.81 28.44 -5.08
C THR A 328 -3.24 28.07 -5.49
N ARG A 329 -3.53 28.09 -6.79
CA ARG A 329 -4.86 27.90 -7.39
C ARG A 329 -5.90 28.92 -6.89
N VAL A 330 -5.47 30.12 -6.52
CA VAL A 330 -6.38 31.17 -6.02
C VAL A 330 -6.74 32.16 -7.12
N TYR A 331 -8.04 32.46 -7.26
CA TYR A 331 -8.52 33.54 -8.13
C TYR A 331 -8.46 34.90 -7.42
N SER A 332 -7.92 35.92 -8.09
CA SER A 332 -7.78 37.28 -7.53
C SER A 332 -9.10 38.06 -7.46
N GLY A 333 -10.11 37.63 -8.22
CA GLY A 333 -11.38 38.33 -8.41
C GLY A 333 -11.37 39.33 -9.58
N GLU A 334 -10.24 39.50 -10.28
CA GLU A 334 -10.19 40.29 -11.51
C GLU A 334 -10.98 39.62 -12.65
N THR A 335 -11.53 40.44 -13.55
CA THR A 335 -12.26 39.92 -14.71
C THR A 335 -11.29 39.44 -15.79
N TRP A 336 -11.40 38.17 -16.17
CA TRP A 336 -10.59 37.61 -17.24
C TRP A 336 -11.00 38.11 -18.62
N ALA A 337 -10.05 38.64 -19.40
CA ALA A 337 -10.30 39.12 -20.75
C ALA A 337 -10.26 38.01 -21.83
N GLY A 338 -9.97 36.76 -21.44
CA GLY A 338 -9.82 35.62 -22.35
C GLY A 338 -8.45 35.49 -23.01
N ASN A 339 -7.43 36.18 -22.49
CA ASN A 339 -6.03 36.01 -22.87
C ASN A 339 -5.37 34.90 -22.03
N TYR A 340 -4.40 34.18 -22.59
CA TYR A 340 -3.74 33.06 -21.92
C TYR A 340 -2.26 33.34 -21.64
N GLU A 341 -1.73 32.69 -20.60
CA GLU A 341 -0.31 32.54 -20.29
C GLU A 341 0.01 31.03 -20.11
N GLU A 342 1.27 30.67 -20.29
CA GLU A 342 1.75 29.29 -20.17
C GLU A 342 2.19 29.01 -18.73
N HIS A 343 1.50 28.09 -18.05
CA HIS A 343 1.80 27.70 -16.68
C HIS A 343 1.66 26.19 -16.50
N PHE A 344 2.49 25.59 -15.65
CA PHE A 344 2.21 24.25 -15.13
C PHE A 344 1.05 24.34 -14.15
N THR A 345 0.16 23.34 -14.17
CA THR A 345 -0.96 23.26 -13.24
C THR A 345 -1.46 21.83 -13.09
N THR A 346 -1.95 21.51 -11.89
CA THR A 346 -2.71 20.29 -11.59
C THR A 346 -4.23 20.49 -11.68
N ASP A 347 -4.67 21.66 -12.19
CA ASP A 347 -6.09 21.96 -12.38
C ASP A 347 -6.71 21.12 -13.50
N PRO A 348 -7.72 20.28 -13.18
CA PRO A 348 -8.32 19.41 -14.16
C PRO A 348 -8.91 20.14 -15.38
N ALA A 349 -9.49 21.34 -15.20
CA ALA A 349 -10.13 22.05 -16.30
C ALA A 349 -9.11 22.51 -17.34
N TRP A 350 -7.97 23.04 -16.87
CA TRP A 350 -6.90 23.51 -17.76
C TRP A 350 -6.14 22.34 -18.40
N GLN A 351 -5.98 21.21 -17.71
CA GLN A 351 -5.39 20.01 -18.29
C GLN A 351 -6.29 19.37 -19.36
N ILE A 352 -7.60 19.26 -19.11
CA ILE A 352 -8.57 18.75 -20.10
C ILE A 352 -8.59 19.66 -21.33
N LYS A 353 -8.58 20.99 -21.13
CA LYS A 353 -8.48 21.95 -22.22
C LYS A 353 -7.22 21.73 -23.05
N GLU A 354 -6.07 21.58 -22.40
CA GLU A 354 -4.79 21.33 -23.07
C GLU A 354 -4.82 20.00 -23.85
N PHE A 355 -5.43 18.95 -23.31
CA PHE A 355 -5.61 17.68 -24.02
C PHE A 355 -6.49 17.83 -25.29
N ILE A 356 -7.51 18.69 -25.26
CA ILE A 356 -8.38 18.94 -26.41
C ILE A 356 -7.69 19.82 -27.47
N GLU A 357 -6.98 20.86 -27.04
CA GLU A 357 -6.46 21.92 -27.90
C GLU A 357 -5.04 21.68 -28.42
N ASP A 358 -4.26 20.77 -27.83
CA ASP A 358 -2.88 20.50 -28.27
C ASP A 358 -2.87 19.89 -29.70
N PRO A 359 -2.28 20.59 -30.70
CA PRO A 359 -2.27 20.13 -32.09
C PRO A 359 -1.23 19.03 -32.37
N ILE A 360 -0.34 18.74 -31.42
CA ILE A 360 0.74 17.76 -31.57
C ILE A 360 0.38 16.46 -30.85
N HIS A 361 -0.08 16.55 -29.59
CA HIS A 361 -0.29 15.37 -28.73
C HIS A 361 -1.73 15.22 -28.24
N GLY A 362 -2.62 16.15 -28.57
CA GLY A 362 -4.01 16.17 -28.13
C GLY A 362 -5.01 15.90 -29.25
N LEU A 363 -6.29 16.08 -28.94
CA LEU A 363 -7.39 15.88 -29.89
C LEU A 363 -7.27 16.79 -31.12
N ALA A 364 -6.78 18.03 -30.97
CA ALA A 364 -6.60 18.95 -32.09
C ALA A 364 -5.60 18.44 -33.15
N GLY A 365 -4.72 17.50 -32.82
CA GLY A 365 -3.88 16.80 -33.79
C GLY A 365 -4.67 15.85 -34.71
N LEU A 366 -5.77 15.27 -34.22
CA LEU A 366 -6.66 14.38 -34.97
C LEU A 366 -7.82 15.15 -35.63
N GLN A 367 -8.40 16.11 -34.91
CA GLN A 367 -9.48 16.98 -35.34
C GLN A 367 -9.06 18.45 -35.20
N PRO A 368 -8.38 19.00 -36.22
CA PRO A 368 -7.90 20.38 -36.19
C PRO A 368 -9.00 21.40 -35.91
N GLY A 369 -8.73 22.33 -34.98
CA GLY A 369 -9.69 23.33 -34.54
C GLY A 369 -10.56 22.90 -33.35
N SER A 370 -10.31 21.71 -32.79
CA SER A 370 -10.92 21.28 -31.53
C SER A 370 -10.58 22.26 -30.41
N THR A 371 -11.60 22.81 -29.74
CA THR A 371 -11.44 23.77 -28.64
C THR A 371 -12.44 23.52 -27.52
N LEU A 372 -12.04 23.82 -26.28
CA LEU A 372 -12.96 23.79 -25.15
C LEU A 372 -13.54 25.20 -24.93
N ASP A 373 -14.83 25.31 -24.64
CA ASP A 373 -15.40 26.61 -24.29
C ASP A 373 -14.67 27.21 -23.07
N LYS A 374 -14.14 28.41 -23.26
CA LYS A 374 -13.28 29.05 -22.27
C LYS A 374 -14.03 29.46 -21.01
N TRP A 375 -15.33 29.75 -21.10
CA TRP A 375 -16.14 30.16 -19.95
C TRP A 375 -16.52 28.95 -19.13
N ASP A 376 -16.89 27.84 -19.78
CA ASP A 376 -17.09 26.55 -19.14
C ASP A 376 -15.80 26.09 -18.41
N CYS A 377 -14.64 26.22 -19.07
CA CYS A 377 -13.34 25.89 -18.47
C CYS A 377 -13.00 26.78 -17.24
N LEU A 378 -13.23 28.10 -17.34
CA LEU A 378 -13.03 29.02 -16.21
C LEU A 378 -13.96 28.68 -15.04
N GLU A 379 -15.22 28.38 -15.32
CA GLU A 379 -16.22 28.04 -14.31
C GLU A 379 -15.87 26.71 -13.61
N ALA A 380 -15.43 25.71 -14.37
CA ALA A 380 -14.95 24.45 -13.84
C ALA A 380 -13.69 24.64 -12.97
N SER A 381 -12.70 25.40 -13.46
CA SER A 381 -11.46 25.67 -12.69
C SER A 381 -11.76 26.39 -11.37
N LYS A 382 -12.70 27.34 -11.33
CA LYS A 382 -13.10 28.01 -10.08
C LYS A 382 -13.64 27.02 -9.05
N TYR A 383 -14.42 26.04 -9.47
CA TYR A 383 -14.94 25.00 -8.58
C TYR A 383 -13.84 24.03 -8.15
N PHE A 384 -13.01 23.56 -9.08
CA PHE A 384 -11.92 22.62 -8.79
C PHE A 384 -10.82 23.23 -7.92
N SER A 385 -10.59 24.53 -8.05
CA SER A 385 -9.58 25.28 -7.32
C SER A 385 -10.06 25.82 -5.97
N GLU A 386 -11.34 25.63 -5.62
CA GLU A 386 -11.87 26.05 -4.32
C GLU A 386 -11.09 25.37 -3.20
N GLN A 387 -10.66 26.16 -2.22
CA GLN A 387 -9.88 25.67 -1.09
C GLN A 387 -10.82 25.02 -0.07
N VAL A 388 -10.70 23.70 0.07
CA VAL A 388 -11.50 22.88 0.99
C VAL A 388 -10.61 22.30 2.09
N SER A 389 -11.19 21.86 3.21
CA SER A 389 -10.42 21.33 4.34
C SER A 389 -9.64 20.08 3.94
N ASP A 390 -8.39 20.00 4.39
CA ASP A 390 -7.51 18.84 4.22
C ASP A 390 -7.70 17.75 5.29
N GLY A 391 -8.67 17.91 6.21
CA GLY A 391 -8.90 16.98 7.32
C GLY A 391 -7.83 17.00 8.42
N ARG A 392 -6.76 17.79 8.28
CA ARG A 392 -5.61 17.92 9.19
C ARG A 392 -5.43 19.34 9.74
N GLY A 393 -6.36 20.26 9.43
CA GLY A 393 -6.39 21.64 9.94
C GLY A 393 -5.90 22.69 8.95
N GLY A 394 -5.53 22.29 7.73
CA GLY A 394 -5.23 23.16 6.59
C GLY A 394 -6.31 23.09 5.50
N THR A 395 -5.95 23.58 4.31
CA THR A 395 -6.80 23.55 3.11
C THR A 395 -6.00 23.17 1.88
N HIS A 396 -6.68 22.61 0.89
CA HIS A 396 -6.13 22.34 -0.43
C HIS A 396 -7.21 22.48 -1.51
N ALA A 397 -6.81 22.53 -2.77
CA ALA A 397 -7.75 22.59 -3.89
C ALA A 397 -8.70 21.37 -3.89
N ARG A 398 -9.95 21.62 -4.28
CA ARG A 398 -11.02 20.60 -4.32
C ARG A 398 -10.67 19.42 -5.21
N PHE A 399 -10.17 19.64 -6.43
CA PHE A 399 -9.80 18.54 -7.33
C PHE A 399 -8.44 18.79 -7.98
N ASN A 400 -7.60 17.76 -7.98
CA ASN A 400 -6.35 17.71 -8.73
C ASN A 400 -6.41 16.65 -9.82
N MET A 401 -5.55 16.78 -10.83
CA MET A 401 -5.41 15.80 -11.90
C MET A 401 -3.91 15.56 -12.17
N ASN A 402 -3.46 14.37 -11.79
CA ASN A 402 -2.10 13.86 -11.99
C ASN A 402 -2.19 12.45 -12.58
N LEU A 403 -2.11 12.31 -13.89
CA LEU A 403 -2.25 11.02 -14.56
C LEU A 403 -1.19 10.82 -15.65
N ASN A 404 -0.88 9.56 -15.90
CA ASN A 404 -0.07 9.12 -17.03
C ASN A 404 -0.97 8.41 -18.04
N ILE A 405 -0.84 8.75 -19.32
CA ILE A 405 -1.58 8.12 -20.42
C ILE A 405 -0.61 7.20 -21.16
N THR A 406 -0.67 5.90 -20.88
CA THR A 406 0.25 4.90 -21.44
C THR A 406 -0.36 4.07 -22.56
N GLU A 407 -1.68 4.04 -22.66
CA GLU A 407 -2.42 3.21 -23.63
C GLU A 407 -3.34 4.07 -24.50
N ALA A 408 -3.54 3.64 -25.75
CA ALA A 408 -4.46 4.30 -26.67
C ALA A 408 -5.92 3.92 -26.35
N GLN A 409 -6.79 4.92 -26.29
CA GLN A 409 -8.22 4.77 -26.06
C GLN A 409 -9.02 5.59 -27.08
N GLU A 410 -10.31 5.29 -27.23
CA GLU A 410 -11.21 6.11 -28.05
C GLU A 410 -11.37 7.50 -27.41
N VAL A 411 -11.41 8.54 -28.24
CA VAL A 411 -11.36 9.94 -27.80
C VAL A 411 -12.52 10.29 -26.87
N THR A 412 -13.74 9.90 -27.24
CA THR A 412 -14.95 10.19 -26.46
C THR A 412 -14.89 9.50 -25.10
N GLU A 413 -14.48 8.23 -25.07
CA GLU A 413 -14.27 7.47 -23.84
C GLU A 413 -13.20 8.12 -22.96
N MET A 414 -12.05 8.50 -23.52
CA MET A 414 -10.97 9.15 -22.78
C MET A 414 -11.40 10.51 -22.22
N LEU A 415 -12.10 11.32 -22.99
CA LEU A 415 -12.61 12.62 -22.53
C LEU A 415 -13.65 12.46 -21.41
N GLN A 416 -14.57 11.50 -21.53
CA GLN A 416 -15.52 11.20 -20.45
C GLN A 416 -14.84 10.63 -19.22
N TYR A 417 -13.80 9.82 -19.40
CA TYR A 417 -13.00 9.29 -18.31
C TYR A 417 -12.27 10.41 -17.54
N LEU A 418 -11.65 11.36 -18.26
CA LEU A 418 -11.01 12.53 -17.66
C LEU A 418 -12.03 13.41 -16.92
N ALA A 419 -13.13 13.79 -17.56
CA ALA A 419 -14.15 14.63 -16.94
C ALA A 419 -14.83 13.93 -15.74
N GLY A 420 -15.18 12.65 -15.89
CA GLY A 420 -15.84 11.84 -14.85
C GLY A 420 -14.96 11.61 -13.62
N SER A 421 -13.63 11.65 -13.75
CA SER A 421 -12.71 11.54 -12.61
C SER A 421 -12.89 12.68 -11.59
N VAL A 422 -13.38 13.85 -12.03
CA VAL A 422 -13.59 15.07 -11.25
C VAL A 422 -15.05 15.53 -11.25
N ASN A 423 -15.97 14.55 -11.23
CA ASN A 423 -17.42 14.75 -11.14
C ASN A 423 -17.96 15.72 -12.21
N SER A 424 -17.46 15.58 -13.43
CA SER A 424 -17.82 16.44 -14.56
C SER A 424 -18.21 15.59 -15.77
N TYR A 425 -18.87 16.24 -16.71
CA TYR A 425 -19.28 15.67 -17.99
C TYR A 425 -18.77 16.56 -19.11
N ILE A 426 -18.40 15.94 -20.24
CA ILE A 426 -17.95 16.67 -21.40
C ILE A 426 -18.81 16.33 -22.62
N GLU A 427 -19.17 17.35 -23.40
CA GLU A 427 -20.06 17.23 -24.56
C GLU A 427 -19.39 17.82 -25.81
N ASP A 428 -19.47 17.11 -26.94
CA ASP A 428 -19.18 17.66 -28.26
C ASP A 428 -20.42 18.39 -28.80
N THR A 429 -20.32 19.68 -29.08
CA THR A 429 -21.44 20.48 -29.62
C THR A 429 -21.63 20.33 -31.12
N GLY A 430 -20.83 19.52 -31.81
CA GLY A 430 -21.01 19.21 -33.22
C GLY A 430 -20.46 20.26 -34.17
N ASP A 431 -19.32 20.87 -33.82
CA ASP A 431 -18.57 21.81 -34.66
C ASP A 431 -17.07 21.89 -34.30
N GLY A 432 -16.54 20.88 -33.59
CA GLY A 432 -15.20 20.93 -33.02
C GLY A 432 -15.11 21.80 -31.76
N LYS A 433 -16.23 22.20 -31.17
CA LYS A 433 -16.25 22.79 -29.83
C LYS A 433 -16.76 21.79 -28.82
N TRP A 434 -16.12 21.83 -27.66
CA TRP A 434 -16.43 20.99 -26.53
C TRP A 434 -16.91 21.85 -25.37
N ARG A 435 -17.82 21.31 -24.56
CA ARG A 435 -18.31 21.94 -23.34
C ARG A 435 -18.04 21.06 -22.14
N LEU A 436 -17.53 21.67 -21.06
CA LEU A 436 -17.25 20.99 -19.80
C LEU A 436 -18.26 21.45 -18.74
N VAL A 437 -19.07 20.52 -18.23
CA VAL A 437 -20.11 20.80 -17.25
C VAL A 437 -19.79 20.05 -15.96
N VAL A 438 -19.86 20.74 -14.82
CA VAL A 438 -19.46 20.20 -13.51
C VAL A 438 -20.69 19.90 -12.65
N ASP A 439 -20.72 18.76 -11.96
CA ASP A 439 -21.78 18.47 -10.98
C ASP A 439 -21.53 19.24 -9.67
N LYS A 440 -22.08 20.45 -9.61
CA LYS A 440 -21.99 21.37 -8.47
C LYS A 440 -23.38 21.89 -8.05
N PRO A 441 -23.51 22.52 -6.87
CA PRO A 441 -24.74 23.19 -6.48
C PRO A 441 -25.07 24.32 -7.45
N GLU A 442 -26.27 24.29 -8.04
CA GLU A 442 -26.74 25.30 -8.98
C GLU A 442 -28.18 25.72 -8.70
N THR A 443 -28.54 26.92 -9.15
CA THR A 443 -29.94 27.35 -9.12
C THR A 443 -30.71 26.52 -10.16
N PRO A 444 -31.85 25.92 -9.80
CA PRO A 444 -32.63 25.15 -10.76
C PRO A 444 -33.06 25.99 -11.96
N LYS A 445 -32.96 25.44 -13.18
CA LYS A 445 -33.33 26.14 -14.41
C LYS A 445 -34.83 26.26 -14.59
N VAL A 446 -35.57 25.20 -14.28
CA VAL A 446 -37.02 25.14 -14.51
C VAL A 446 -37.71 24.32 -13.42
N LEU A 447 -38.86 24.82 -12.97
CA LEU A 447 -39.86 24.11 -12.20
C LEU A 447 -40.90 23.45 -13.12
N PHE A 448 -41.04 22.14 -13.01
CA PHE A 448 -42.07 21.34 -13.65
C PHE A 448 -43.14 20.91 -12.66
N PHE A 449 -44.39 20.94 -13.11
CA PHE A 449 -45.56 20.43 -12.41
C PHE A 449 -46.56 19.92 -13.46
N GLU A 450 -47.66 19.30 -13.03
CA GLU A 450 -48.64 18.72 -13.98
C GLU A 450 -49.13 19.73 -15.04
N GLY A 451 -49.27 21.01 -14.68
CA GLY A 451 -49.78 22.02 -15.60
C GLY A 451 -48.80 22.48 -16.69
N ASN A 452 -47.54 22.05 -16.69
CA ASN A 452 -46.55 22.31 -17.76
C ASN A 452 -45.88 21.04 -18.31
N THR A 453 -46.53 19.89 -18.15
CA THR A 453 -46.10 18.59 -18.69
C THR A 453 -47.27 17.93 -19.45
N PHE A 454 -46.96 16.91 -20.25
CA PHE A 454 -47.93 16.07 -20.94
C PHE A 454 -47.91 14.68 -20.30
N GLY A 455 -49.07 14.13 -19.95
CA GLY A 455 -49.20 12.74 -19.46
C GLY A 455 -48.71 12.49 -18.02
N GLY A 456 -48.24 13.52 -17.31
CA GLY A 456 -47.79 13.43 -15.91
C GLY A 456 -46.35 12.90 -15.76
N PHE A 457 -45.97 12.56 -14.53
CA PHE A 457 -44.64 12.08 -14.17
C PHE A 457 -44.62 10.55 -14.04
N ASN A 458 -43.60 9.91 -14.61
CA ASN A 458 -43.32 8.49 -14.43
C ASN A 458 -42.05 8.31 -13.60
N TYR A 459 -42.08 7.44 -12.61
CA TYR A 459 -40.93 7.17 -11.75
C TYR A 459 -40.39 5.76 -11.93
N SER A 460 -39.08 5.65 -11.99
CA SER A 460 -38.34 4.40 -11.88
C SER A 460 -37.26 4.53 -10.80
N HIS A 461 -36.66 3.40 -10.43
CA HIS A 461 -35.59 3.37 -9.44
C HIS A 461 -34.42 2.56 -9.97
N THR A 462 -33.21 2.89 -9.52
CA THR A 462 -32.03 2.06 -9.76
C THR A 462 -32.18 0.71 -9.05
N ASP A 463 -31.47 -0.31 -9.56
CA ASP A 463 -31.43 -1.61 -8.89
C ASP A 463 -30.93 -1.44 -7.45
N VAL A 464 -31.48 -2.21 -6.52
CA VAL A 464 -31.03 -2.21 -5.13
C VAL A 464 -29.62 -2.81 -5.05
N ASP A 465 -29.29 -3.78 -5.91
CA ASP A 465 -27.98 -4.43 -5.92
C ASP A 465 -26.87 -3.53 -6.47
N SER A 466 -27.21 -2.47 -7.21
CA SER A 466 -26.25 -1.47 -7.71
C SER A 466 -26.04 -0.28 -6.76
N ARG A 467 -26.68 -0.29 -5.58
CA ARG A 467 -26.53 0.73 -4.53
C ARG A 467 -25.48 0.28 -3.53
N PHE A 468 -24.22 0.55 -3.84
CA PHE A 468 -23.08 0.18 -3.01
C PHE A 468 -22.98 1.07 -1.76
N ASN A 469 -22.87 0.42 -0.59
CA ASN A 469 -22.77 1.07 0.71
C ASN A 469 -21.38 0.96 1.35
N ASP A 470 -20.44 0.29 0.67
CA ASP A 470 -19.03 0.19 1.03
C ASP A 470 -18.16 0.41 -0.22
N TRP A 471 -17.44 1.52 -0.24
CA TRP A 471 -16.58 1.94 -1.33
C TRP A 471 -15.12 1.92 -0.92
N ARG A 472 -14.27 1.31 -1.74
CA ARG A 472 -12.80 1.44 -1.65
C ARG A 472 -12.25 2.14 -2.88
N GLY A 473 -11.23 2.96 -2.65
CA GLY A 473 -10.60 3.78 -3.68
C GLY A 473 -9.10 3.62 -3.63
N THR A 474 -8.48 3.35 -4.77
CA THR A 474 -7.01 3.29 -4.92
C THR A 474 -6.50 4.56 -5.61
N PHE A 475 -5.38 5.11 -5.15
CA PHE A 475 -4.79 6.35 -5.69
C PHE A 475 -3.26 6.35 -5.47
N LEU A 476 -2.54 7.26 -6.15
CA LEU A 476 -1.08 7.39 -5.98
C LEU A 476 -0.77 8.42 -4.90
N ASN A 477 -0.32 8.02 -3.72
CA ASN A 477 -0.20 8.94 -2.59
C ASN A 477 1.10 9.73 -2.62
N GLU A 478 1.00 11.05 -2.77
CA GLU A 478 2.15 11.97 -2.77
C GLU A 478 2.91 11.95 -1.43
N ASP A 479 2.22 11.75 -0.29
CA ASP A 479 2.85 11.61 1.03
C ASP A 479 3.70 10.32 1.14
N LEU A 480 3.53 9.37 0.20
CA LEU A 480 4.23 8.08 0.13
C LEU A 480 5.05 7.96 -1.17
N ASP A 481 5.70 9.05 -1.62
CA ASP A 481 6.53 9.08 -2.83
C ASP A 481 5.76 8.57 -4.10
N TYR A 482 4.45 8.86 -4.19
CA TYR A 482 3.52 8.41 -5.24
C TYR A 482 3.31 6.89 -5.30
N GLU A 483 3.55 6.14 -4.21
CA GLU A 483 3.14 4.74 -4.10
C GLU A 483 1.60 4.59 -4.06
N GLN A 484 1.10 3.44 -4.49
CA GLN A 484 -0.33 3.16 -4.45
C GLN A 484 -0.82 3.01 -3.00
N ASP A 485 -1.79 3.85 -2.62
CA ASP A 485 -2.49 3.81 -1.34
C ASP A 485 -3.99 3.56 -1.56
N THR A 486 -4.67 3.14 -0.51
CA THR A 486 -6.10 2.85 -0.53
C THR A 486 -6.84 3.55 0.61
N VAL A 487 -8.06 4.00 0.31
CA VAL A 487 -8.99 4.57 1.28
C VAL A 487 -10.35 3.88 1.17
N ARG A 488 -11.13 3.91 2.25
CA ARG A 488 -12.46 3.30 2.32
C ARG A 488 -13.46 4.30 2.90
N VAL A 489 -14.65 4.36 2.31
CA VAL A 489 -15.80 5.09 2.86
C VAL A 489 -17.01 4.16 2.83
N PHE A 490 -17.70 4.03 3.96
CA PHE A 490 -18.84 3.14 4.12
C PHE A 490 -19.92 3.78 4.98
N ASP A 491 -21.15 3.28 4.87
CA ASP A 491 -22.28 3.69 5.71
C ASP A 491 -22.72 2.49 6.57
N GLN A 492 -22.35 2.52 7.85
CA GLN A 492 -22.63 1.41 8.77
C GLN A 492 -24.13 1.21 9.03
N PRO A 493 -24.96 2.27 9.23
CA PRO A 493 -26.41 2.11 9.35
C PRO A 493 -27.05 1.38 8.14
N ASP A 494 -26.69 1.76 6.91
CA ASP A 494 -27.21 1.06 5.72
C ASP A 494 -26.69 -0.38 5.62
N ILE A 495 -25.43 -0.64 6.03
CA ILE A 495 -24.88 -2.00 6.09
C ILE A 495 -25.62 -2.86 7.11
N ASP A 496 -25.97 -2.32 8.27
CA ASP A 496 -26.72 -3.04 9.29
C ASP A 496 -28.13 -3.41 8.81
N GLU A 497 -28.77 -2.54 8.02
CA GLU A 497 -30.12 -2.75 7.49
C GLU A 497 -30.15 -3.63 6.22
N ASN A 498 -29.23 -3.38 5.28
CA ASN A 498 -29.27 -3.93 3.92
C ASN A 498 -28.13 -4.91 3.61
N GLY A 499 -27.22 -5.15 4.55
CA GLY A 499 -26.00 -5.95 4.34
C GLY A 499 -24.93 -5.22 3.55
N THR A 500 -23.71 -5.76 3.53
CA THR A 500 -22.58 -5.13 2.83
C THR A 500 -22.69 -5.32 1.31
N ARG A 501 -22.64 -4.21 0.59
CA ARG A 501 -22.56 -4.13 -0.88
C ARG A 501 -21.29 -3.37 -1.25
N PHE A 502 -20.25 -4.13 -1.54
CA PHE A 502 -18.89 -3.66 -1.74
C PHE A 502 -18.59 -3.33 -3.20
N THR A 503 -17.82 -2.26 -3.43
CA THR A 503 -17.22 -1.94 -4.71
C THR A 503 -15.86 -1.25 -4.54
N GLU A 504 -15.01 -1.34 -5.57
CA GLU A 504 -13.69 -0.72 -5.62
C GLU A 504 -13.52 0.09 -6.90
N VAL A 505 -12.83 1.22 -6.80
CA VAL A 505 -12.60 2.14 -7.93
C VAL A 505 -11.19 2.73 -7.88
N ALA A 506 -10.55 2.86 -9.05
CA ALA A 506 -9.33 3.64 -9.17
C ALA A 506 -9.67 5.14 -9.21
N LEU A 507 -9.10 5.91 -8.29
CA LEU A 507 -9.28 7.36 -8.18
C LEU A 507 -8.22 8.07 -9.03
N VAL A 508 -8.48 8.05 -10.33
CA VAL A 508 -7.57 8.54 -11.35
C VAL A 508 -7.29 10.03 -11.18
N GLY A 509 -6.03 10.42 -11.33
CA GLY A 509 -5.62 11.81 -11.18
C GLY A 509 -5.51 12.29 -9.73
N CYS A 510 -5.96 11.50 -8.75
CA CYS A 510 -5.94 11.85 -7.33
C CYS A 510 -4.59 11.47 -6.73
N THR A 511 -3.94 12.41 -6.05
CA THR A 511 -2.68 12.15 -5.32
C THR A 511 -2.74 12.40 -3.82
N ASN A 512 -3.80 13.06 -3.37
CA ASN A 512 -4.00 13.42 -1.97
C ASN A 512 -5.01 12.49 -1.29
N ARG A 513 -4.67 11.98 -0.11
CA ARG A 513 -5.54 11.06 0.66
C ARG A 513 -6.88 11.67 1.04
N GLN A 514 -6.92 12.93 1.46
CA GLN A 514 -8.17 13.59 1.81
C GLN A 514 -9.04 13.77 0.58
N GLU A 515 -8.47 14.20 -0.55
CA GLU A 515 -9.21 14.27 -1.83
C GLU A 515 -9.80 12.90 -2.22
N ALA A 516 -9.05 11.82 -1.99
CA ALA A 516 -9.53 10.46 -2.27
C ALA A 516 -10.77 10.12 -1.43
N LEU A 517 -10.77 10.44 -0.13
CA LEU A 517 -11.95 10.30 0.74
C LEU A 517 -13.13 11.15 0.25
N ARG A 518 -12.88 12.38 -0.21
CA ARG A 518 -13.93 13.27 -0.76
C ARG A 518 -14.57 12.63 -2.00
N ARG A 519 -13.76 12.16 -2.95
CA ARG A 519 -14.22 11.50 -4.17
C ARG A 519 -15.05 10.24 -3.88
N LEU A 520 -14.67 9.45 -2.87
CA LEU A 520 -15.46 8.28 -2.44
C LEU A 520 -16.74 8.66 -1.70
N MET A 521 -16.69 9.64 -0.79
CA MET A 521 -17.88 10.12 -0.07
C MET A 521 -18.95 10.65 -1.04
N PHE A 522 -18.53 11.38 -2.08
CA PHE A 522 -19.44 11.80 -3.14
C PHE A 522 -20.14 10.59 -3.79
N ARG A 523 -19.38 9.55 -4.17
CA ARG A 523 -19.91 8.33 -4.80
C ARG A 523 -20.84 7.54 -3.87
N LEU A 524 -20.48 7.41 -2.60
CA LEU A 524 -21.32 6.77 -1.58
C LEU A 524 -22.68 7.49 -1.46
N ARG A 525 -22.66 8.83 -1.33
CA ARG A 525 -23.89 9.64 -1.23
C ARG A 525 -24.76 9.51 -2.48
N VAL A 526 -24.16 9.57 -3.68
CA VAL A 526 -24.88 9.34 -4.94
C VAL A 526 -25.51 7.94 -4.96
N SER A 527 -24.74 6.91 -4.60
CA SER A 527 -25.20 5.51 -4.64
C SER A 527 -26.38 5.24 -3.70
N LEU A 528 -26.36 5.82 -2.49
CA LEU A 528 -27.41 5.61 -1.49
C LEU A 528 -28.65 6.48 -1.71
N ASN A 529 -28.47 7.73 -2.15
CA ASN A 529 -29.54 8.74 -2.11
C ASN A 529 -30.08 9.14 -3.50
N GLU A 530 -29.31 8.98 -4.58
CA GLU A 530 -29.70 9.40 -5.94
C GLU A 530 -30.31 8.26 -6.77
N TYR A 531 -31.18 7.46 -6.15
CA TYR A 531 -31.71 6.22 -6.73
C TYR A 531 -33.04 6.35 -7.50
N LYS A 532 -33.72 7.49 -7.42
CA LYS A 532 -35.04 7.71 -8.05
C LYS A 532 -34.89 8.50 -9.34
N ILE A 533 -35.44 7.97 -10.43
CA ILE A 533 -35.45 8.61 -11.75
C ILE A 533 -36.89 9.02 -12.08
N VAL A 534 -37.06 10.25 -12.58
CA VAL A 534 -38.33 10.78 -13.09
C VAL A 534 -38.24 10.96 -14.60
N SER A 535 -39.27 10.55 -15.33
CA SER A 535 -39.41 10.78 -16.76
C SER A 535 -40.78 11.35 -17.11
N PHE A 536 -40.80 12.40 -17.93
CA PHE A 536 -42.01 13.08 -18.35
C PHE A 536 -41.81 13.77 -19.70
N VAL A 537 -42.90 14.08 -20.38
CA VAL A 537 -42.88 14.83 -21.64
C VAL A 537 -43.28 16.28 -21.35
N THR A 538 -42.57 17.23 -21.92
CA THR A 538 -42.89 18.66 -21.83
C THR A 538 -42.90 19.30 -23.22
N ASN A 539 -43.30 20.56 -23.29
CA ASN A 539 -43.32 21.31 -24.56
C ASN A 539 -41.90 21.82 -24.91
N ARG A 540 -41.81 22.82 -25.79
CA ARG A 540 -40.53 23.47 -26.19
C ARG A 540 -39.66 23.98 -25.03
N ILE A 541 -40.17 24.07 -23.79
CA ILE A 541 -39.36 24.35 -22.60
C ILE A 541 -38.23 23.32 -22.44
N GLY A 542 -38.46 22.05 -22.82
CA GLY A 542 -37.43 21.00 -22.73
C GLY A 542 -36.16 21.32 -23.52
N ARG A 543 -36.26 22.10 -24.60
CA ARG A 543 -35.10 22.53 -25.40
C ARG A 543 -34.11 23.45 -24.66
N TYR A 544 -34.56 24.09 -23.57
CA TYR A 544 -33.71 24.94 -22.75
C TYR A 544 -32.80 24.13 -21.80
N LEU A 545 -33.08 22.84 -21.64
CA LEU A 545 -32.33 21.94 -20.76
C LEU A 545 -31.22 21.22 -21.53
N SER A 546 -30.15 20.95 -20.80
CA SER A 546 -29.00 20.11 -21.17
C SER A 546 -28.77 19.05 -20.10
N PRO A 547 -28.07 17.95 -20.41
CA PRO A 547 -27.58 17.03 -19.39
C PRO A 547 -26.82 17.76 -18.28
N LEU A 548 -26.94 17.24 -17.06
CA LEU A 548 -26.50 17.85 -15.82
C LEU A 548 -27.19 19.17 -15.41
N ASP A 549 -28.25 19.65 -16.06
CA ASP A 549 -29.02 20.76 -15.50
C ASP A 549 -29.80 20.34 -14.25
N THR A 550 -29.90 21.24 -13.25
CA THR A 550 -30.82 21.04 -12.12
C THR A 550 -32.22 21.55 -12.48
N ILE A 551 -33.24 20.74 -12.23
CA ILE A 551 -34.66 21.08 -12.36
C ILE A 551 -35.40 20.80 -11.06
N LEU A 552 -36.55 21.45 -10.88
CA LEU A 552 -37.47 21.14 -9.79
C LEU A 552 -38.69 20.41 -10.33
N VAL A 553 -39.13 19.36 -9.64
CA VAL A 553 -40.37 18.65 -9.96
C VAL A 553 -41.32 18.76 -8.76
N ALA A 554 -42.44 19.43 -8.99
CA ALA A 554 -43.56 19.55 -8.06
C ALA A 554 -44.69 18.64 -8.53
N ASP A 555 -44.67 17.39 -8.06
CA ASP A 555 -45.69 16.41 -8.36
C ASP A 555 -46.70 16.29 -7.20
N GLU A 556 -47.90 16.85 -7.40
CA GLU A 556 -48.96 16.80 -6.40
C GLU A 556 -49.46 15.35 -6.14
N ALA A 557 -49.20 14.41 -7.05
CA ALA A 557 -49.57 13.01 -6.86
C ALA A 557 -48.74 12.31 -5.77
N LEU A 558 -47.55 12.84 -5.46
CA LEU A 558 -46.71 12.37 -4.35
C LEU A 558 -47.17 12.89 -2.98
N ASN A 559 -48.20 13.75 -2.94
CA ASN A 559 -48.75 14.19 -1.67
C ASN A 559 -49.42 13.05 -0.91
N ALA A 560 -49.04 12.88 0.37
CA ALA A 560 -49.70 11.93 1.27
C ALA A 560 -51.20 12.24 1.48
N ASP A 561 -51.59 13.51 1.32
CA ASP A 561 -52.98 13.96 1.28
C ASP A 561 -53.28 14.60 -0.08
N HIS A 562 -54.13 13.96 -0.88
CA HIS A 562 -54.55 14.43 -2.21
C HIS A 562 -55.31 15.76 -2.20
N LEU A 563 -55.69 16.28 -1.03
CA LEU A 563 -56.30 17.61 -0.88
C LEU A 563 -55.28 18.73 -0.74
N VAL A 564 -53.99 18.41 -0.61
CA VAL A 564 -52.90 19.39 -0.53
C VAL A 564 -52.58 19.87 -1.95
N LYS A 565 -52.83 21.16 -2.18
CA LYS A 565 -52.52 21.87 -3.43
C LYS A 565 -51.25 22.68 -3.21
N SER A 566 -50.18 22.34 -3.92
CA SER A 566 -48.87 22.95 -3.73
C SER A 566 -48.35 23.65 -4.97
N ALA A 567 -48.90 23.41 -6.16
CA ALA A 567 -48.46 24.00 -7.41
C ALA A 567 -49.58 24.79 -8.13
N SER A 568 -49.20 25.82 -8.87
CA SER A 568 -50.14 26.67 -9.61
C SER A 568 -49.45 27.44 -10.73
N ARG A 569 -50.14 28.41 -11.31
CA ARG A 569 -49.58 29.42 -12.22
C ARG A 569 -49.92 30.82 -11.75
N ILE A 570 -49.08 31.78 -12.10
CA ILE A 570 -49.33 33.20 -11.82
C ILE A 570 -50.46 33.72 -12.72
N ALA A 571 -51.56 34.17 -12.14
CA ALA A 571 -52.63 34.86 -12.86
C ALA A 571 -52.31 36.35 -13.09
N SER A 572 -51.78 37.01 -12.05
CA SER A 572 -51.32 38.40 -12.06
C SER A 572 -50.51 38.69 -10.79
N TYR A 573 -49.71 39.75 -10.77
CA TYR A 573 -49.04 40.22 -9.57
C TYR A 573 -48.88 41.74 -9.57
N SER A 574 -48.77 42.34 -8.38
CA SER A 574 -48.48 43.77 -8.21
C SER A 574 -47.64 43.97 -6.95
N GLY A 575 -46.40 44.45 -7.12
CA GLY A 575 -45.47 44.59 -5.99
C GLY A 575 -45.18 43.24 -5.33
N THR A 576 -45.58 43.10 -4.07
CA THR A 576 -45.44 41.88 -3.25
C THR A 576 -46.69 41.01 -3.23
N ASP A 577 -47.77 41.38 -3.92
CA ASP A 577 -49.00 40.60 -3.95
C ASP A 577 -49.10 39.81 -5.25
N VAL A 578 -49.27 38.50 -5.14
CA VAL A 578 -49.34 37.53 -6.24
C VAL A 578 -50.69 36.83 -6.22
N VAL A 579 -51.38 36.85 -7.36
CA VAL A 579 -52.63 36.12 -7.58
C VAL A 579 -52.35 34.88 -8.41
N LEU A 580 -52.78 33.73 -7.92
CA LEU A 580 -52.61 32.42 -8.55
C LEU A 580 -53.85 32.00 -9.34
N MET A 581 -53.66 31.22 -10.39
CA MET A 581 -54.75 30.69 -11.23
C MET A 581 -55.57 29.60 -10.53
N ARG A 582 -54.91 28.80 -9.68
CA ARG A 582 -55.52 27.78 -8.82
C ARG A 582 -55.08 28.02 -7.38
N PRO A 583 -55.94 27.74 -6.39
CA PRO A 583 -55.59 27.92 -5.00
C PRO A 583 -54.48 26.94 -4.59
N VAL A 584 -53.59 27.41 -3.73
CA VAL A 584 -52.64 26.58 -2.98
C VAL A 584 -53.03 26.59 -1.51
N ARG A 585 -52.61 25.59 -0.75
CA ARG A 585 -53.06 25.42 0.64
C ARG A 585 -52.01 25.88 1.66
N LEU A 586 -52.39 26.81 2.53
CA LEU A 586 -51.56 27.30 3.64
C LEU A 586 -52.09 26.84 5.00
N GLU A 587 -51.20 26.38 5.86
CA GLU A 587 -51.47 25.87 7.21
C GLU A 587 -50.89 26.80 8.28
N VAL A 588 -51.44 26.65 9.49
CA VAL A 588 -51.16 27.56 10.61
C VAL A 588 -49.80 27.30 11.22
N GLY A 589 -48.99 28.36 11.35
CA GLY A 589 -47.71 28.27 12.04
C GLY A 589 -46.62 27.56 11.22
N VAL A 590 -46.88 27.35 9.92
CA VAL A 590 -45.92 26.83 8.95
C VAL A 590 -45.38 28.02 8.16
N SER A 591 -44.05 28.10 8.04
CA SER A 591 -43.38 29.06 7.15
C SER A 591 -43.24 28.43 5.77
N TYR A 592 -43.60 29.18 4.73
CA TYR A 592 -43.57 28.69 3.35
C TYR A 592 -42.60 29.51 2.49
N VAL A 593 -41.93 28.82 1.58
CA VAL A 593 -41.17 29.42 0.47
C VAL A 593 -41.92 29.08 -0.82
N MET A 594 -42.08 30.05 -1.71
CA MET A 594 -42.65 29.82 -3.04
C MET A 594 -41.57 29.95 -4.12
N HIS A 595 -41.53 28.97 -5.01
CA HIS A 595 -40.66 28.90 -6.18
C HIS A 595 -41.40 29.43 -7.40
N PHE A 596 -40.73 30.27 -8.19
CA PHE A 596 -41.29 30.91 -9.38
C PHE A 596 -40.38 30.70 -10.59
N ASN A 597 -40.94 30.21 -11.70
CA ASN A 597 -40.22 30.20 -12.98
C ASN A 597 -40.02 31.61 -13.53
N THR A 598 -38.78 31.89 -13.93
CA THR A 598 -38.35 33.10 -14.64
C THR A 598 -37.77 32.73 -16.01
N GLU A 599 -37.42 33.72 -16.84
CA GLU A 599 -36.71 33.47 -18.11
C GLU A 599 -35.31 32.87 -17.91
N ASP A 600 -34.67 33.11 -16.76
CA ASP A 600 -33.26 32.76 -16.50
C ASP A 600 -33.07 31.69 -15.41
N GLY A 601 -34.14 31.06 -14.94
CA GLY A 601 -34.09 30.09 -13.84
C GLY A 601 -35.29 30.15 -12.89
N VAL A 602 -35.17 29.49 -11.74
CA VAL A 602 -36.15 29.54 -10.65
C VAL A 602 -35.72 30.56 -9.58
N VAL A 603 -36.64 31.39 -9.12
CA VAL A 603 -36.42 32.28 -7.97
C VAL A 603 -37.34 31.90 -6.81
N THR A 604 -36.88 32.12 -5.58
CA THR A 604 -37.64 31.83 -4.36
C THR A 604 -38.08 33.10 -3.65
N ARG A 605 -39.21 33.04 -2.95
CA ARG A 605 -39.73 34.10 -2.06
C ARG A 605 -40.36 33.50 -0.82
N GLU A 606 -40.25 34.18 0.30
CA GLU A 606 -40.96 33.79 1.52
C GLU A 606 -42.41 34.27 1.45
N VAL A 607 -43.34 33.41 1.86
CA VAL A 607 -44.77 33.74 1.95
C VAL A 607 -45.05 34.43 3.28
N VAL A 608 -45.62 35.64 3.22
CA VAL A 608 -45.88 36.52 4.38
C VAL A 608 -47.37 36.83 4.60
N ASN A 609 -48.26 36.00 4.04
CA ASN A 609 -49.71 36.11 4.25
C ASN A 609 -50.08 36.30 5.73
N LEU A 610 -51.00 37.24 5.99
CA LEU A 610 -51.45 37.52 7.36
C LEU A 610 -52.30 36.37 7.88
N GLY A 611 -52.31 36.16 9.21
CA GLY A 611 -52.90 34.98 9.85
C GLY A 611 -54.40 34.68 9.59
N GLY A 612 -55.12 35.50 8.81
CA GLY A 612 -56.49 35.25 8.34
C GLY A 612 -56.61 34.46 7.03
N GLU A 613 -55.50 34.23 6.31
CA GLU A 613 -55.47 33.60 4.99
C GLU A 613 -55.04 32.13 5.07
N ARG A 614 -55.78 31.34 5.87
CA ARG A 614 -55.54 29.91 6.13
C ARG A 614 -56.43 29.05 5.23
N GLY A 615 -55.92 27.91 4.76
CA GLY A 615 -56.61 27.00 3.84
C GLY A 615 -56.27 27.25 2.38
N ASP A 616 -57.19 26.94 1.47
CA ASP A 616 -57.04 27.14 0.03
C ASP A 616 -57.08 28.64 -0.31
N VAL A 617 -55.93 29.21 -0.68
CA VAL A 617 -55.77 30.63 -1.03
C VAL A 617 -55.28 30.80 -2.46
N THR A 618 -55.82 31.80 -3.15
CA THR A 618 -55.34 32.22 -4.48
C THR A 618 -54.53 33.52 -4.42
N GLU A 619 -54.55 34.23 -3.30
CA GLU A 619 -53.82 35.49 -3.12
C GLU A 619 -52.72 35.27 -2.10
N ILE A 620 -51.49 35.58 -2.49
CA ILE A 620 -50.28 35.38 -1.69
C ILE A 620 -49.53 36.69 -1.60
N SER A 621 -49.14 37.07 -0.40
CA SER A 621 -48.18 38.15 -0.18
C SER A 621 -46.80 37.54 0.04
N ILE A 622 -45.79 38.08 -0.63
CA ILE A 622 -44.39 37.65 -0.55
C ILE A 622 -43.49 38.71 0.09
N ASP A 623 -42.33 38.30 0.59
CA ASP A 623 -41.36 39.16 1.31
C ASP A 623 -40.74 40.27 0.44
N SER A 624 -40.57 40.03 -0.86
CA SER A 624 -39.96 40.97 -1.79
C SER A 624 -40.56 40.88 -3.20
N PRO A 625 -40.64 42.00 -3.96
CA PRO A 625 -41.21 41.97 -5.31
C PRO A 625 -40.56 40.94 -6.24
N LEU A 626 -41.36 40.38 -7.15
CA LEU A 626 -40.86 39.48 -8.19
C LEU A 626 -39.97 40.26 -9.18
N PRO A 627 -38.89 39.64 -9.70
CA PRO A 627 -38.08 40.25 -10.75
C PRO A 627 -38.90 40.47 -12.05
N ALA A 628 -38.48 41.44 -12.88
CA ALA A 628 -39.22 41.82 -14.08
C ALA A 628 -39.30 40.70 -15.15
N ASN A 629 -38.41 39.71 -15.09
CA ASN A 629 -38.39 38.54 -15.97
C ASN A 629 -39.34 37.40 -15.51
N VAL A 630 -40.14 37.63 -14.46
CA VAL A 630 -41.26 36.72 -14.12
C VAL A 630 -42.48 37.09 -14.95
N LEU A 631 -42.88 36.18 -15.83
CA LEU A 631 -44.00 36.37 -16.73
C LEU A 631 -45.33 35.94 -16.09
N LYS A 632 -46.42 36.48 -16.63
CA LYS A 632 -47.75 35.92 -16.37
C LYS A 632 -47.79 34.46 -16.86
N ASP A 633 -48.60 33.63 -16.20
CA ASP A 633 -48.74 32.21 -16.44
C ASP A 633 -47.50 31.37 -16.07
N SER A 634 -46.43 31.96 -15.52
CA SER A 634 -45.29 31.20 -14.99
C SER A 634 -45.73 30.16 -13.95
N ALA A 635 -45.10 28.98 -13.97
CA ALA A 635 -45.33 27.94 -12.98
C ALA A 635 -44.81 28.35 -11.61
N VAL A 636 -45.53 27.96 -10.57
CA VAL A 636 -45.14 28.18 -9.17
C VAL A 636 -45.37 26.95 -8.31
N SER A 637 -44.58 26.77 -7.26
CA SER A 637 -44.75 25.70 -6.28
C SER A 637 -44.42 26.17 -4.87
N LEU A 638 -45.16 25.69 -3.87
CA LEU A 638 -44.91 25.88 -2.46
C LEU A 638 -43.90 24.84 -1.93
N GLU A 639 -43.04 25.29 -1.02
CA GLU A 639 -42.14 24.51 -0.20
C GLU A 639 -42.37 24.86 1.28
N ALA A 640 -42.43 23.85 2.15
CA ALA A 640 -42.28 24.02 3.58
C ALA A 640 -41.79 22.72 4.23
N ASN A 641 -41.14 22.84 5.39
CA ASN A 641 -40.66 21.69 6.13
C ASN A 641 -41.82 20.77 6.57
N GLY A 642 -41.74 19.49 6.22
CA GLY A 642 -42.77 18.49 6.53
C GLY A 642 -43.97 18.45 5.58
N LEU A 643 -44.00 19.25 4.50
CA LEU A 643 -45.00 19.09 3.45
C LEU A 643 -44.63 17.95 2.48
N PRO A 644 -45.60 17.10 2.08
CA PRO A 644 -45.35 15.99 1.16
C PRO A 644 -44.93 16.39 -0.27
N ALA A 645 -45.41 17.52 -0.82
CA ALA A 645 -45.01 18.05 -2.13
C ALA A 645 -44.14 19.31 -2.01
N ASN A 646 -43.00 19.17 -1.33
CA ASN A 646 -41.89 20.06 -1.57
C ASN A 646 -41.38 19.80 -3.01
N PRO A 647 -41.23 20.81 -3.90
CA PRO A 647 -40.55 20.61 -5.17
C PRO A 647 -39.19 19.91 -4.95
N ILE A 648 -39.04 18.72 -5.54
CA ILE A 648 -37.83 17.91 -5.39
C ILE A 648 -36.85 18.30 -6.50
N SER A 649 -35.58 18.44 -6.15
CA SER A 649 -34.52 18.69 -7.12
C SER A 649 -34.13 17.40 -7.85
N TYR A 650 -34.07 17.48 -9.17
CA TYR A 650 -33.61 16.43 -10.05
C TYR A 650 -32.53 16.95 -11.01
N ARG A 651 -31.55 16.10 -11.32
CA ARG A 651 -30.48 16.33 -12.28
C ARG A 651 -30.87 15.70 -13.61
N VAL A 652 -30.91 16.49 -14.67
CA VAL A 652 -31.24 16.01 -16.02
C VAL A 652 -30.17 15.01 -16.49
N LEU A 653 -30.62 13.83 -16.89
CA LEU A 653 -29.79 12.78 -17.49
C LEU A 653 -29.82 12.86 -19.01
N SER A 654 -31.02 13.03 -19.58
CA SER A 654 -31.21 13.14 -21.03
C SER A 654 -32.39 14.04 -21.38
N VAL A 655 -32.27 14.64 -22.57
CA VAL A 655 -33.30 15.47 -23.21
C VAL A 655 -33.46 14.98 -24.63
N GLU A 656 -34.60 14.37 -24.93
CA GLU A 656 -34.87 13.77 -26.24
C GLU A 656 -36.04 14.48 -26.91
N ARG A 657 -35.84 14.93 -28.16
CA ARG A 657 -36.93 15.49 -28.96
C ARG A 657 -37.78 14.34 -29.51
N SER A 658 -39.10 14.47 -29.40
CA SER A 658 -40.03 13.52 -30.00
C SER A 658 -39.86 13.43 -31.53
N GLU A 659 -39.89 12.21 -32.07
CA GLU A 659 -39.93 11.99 -33.53
C GLU A 659 -41.29 12.34 -34.14
N ASP A 660 -42.36 12.21 -33.34
CA ASP A 660 -43.75 12.40 -33.78
C ASP A 660 -44.20 13.87 -33.73
N SER A 661 -43.55 14.69 -32.89
CA SER A 661 -43.93 16.09 -32.67
C SER A 661 -42.72 16.98 -32.48
N GLU A 662 -42.64 18.04 -33.29
CA GLU A 662 -41.56 19.03 -33.22
C GLU A 662 -41.54 19.84 -31.90
N ASP A 663 -42.63 19.81 -31.14
CA ASP A 663 -42.87 20.64 -29.96
C ASP A 663 -42.80 19.88 -28.64
N GLU A 664 -42.57 18.56 -28.68
CA GLU A 664 -42.53 17.68 -27.51
C GLU A 664 -41.11 17.19 -27.23
N TYR A 665 -40.74 17.22 -25.96
CA TYR A 665 -39.44 16.79 -25.47
C TYR A 665 -39.64 15.85 -24.27
N THR A 666 -39.02 14.67 -24.33
CA THR A 666 -38.95 13.72 -23.23
C THR A 666 -37.75 14.08 -22.36
N ILE A 667 -37.99 14.28 -21.07
CA ILE A 667 -36.95 14.55 -20.07
C ILE A 667 -36.81 13.31 -19.19
N SER A 668 -35.57 12.90 -18.93
CA SER A 668 -35.21 11.91 -17.92
C SER A 668 -34.27 12.55 -16.91
N ALA A 669 -34.55 12.43 -15.61
CA ALA A 669 -33.76 13.09 -14.57
C ALA A 669 -33.66 12.24 -13.28
N ALA A 670 -32.51 12.24 -12.61
CA ALA A 670 -32.28 11.54 -11.34
C ALA A 670 -32.43 12.49 -10.14
N ILE A 671 -32.95 12.00 -9.01
CA ILE A 671 -33.09 12.81 -7.79
C ILE A 671 -31.72 13.28 -7.30
N ILE A 672 -31.64 14.51 -6.79
CA ILE A 672 -30.40 15.08 -6.25
C ILE A 672 -30.37 14.95 -4.73
N ASP A 673 -29.26 14.46 -4.19
CA ASP A 673 -28.91 14.63 -2.78
C ASP A 673 -28.19 15.95 -2.58
N SER A 674 -28.92 16.99 -2.17
CA SER A 674 -28.36 18.33 -1.97
C SER A 674 -27.26 18.38 -0.89
N GLY A 675 -27.22 17.39 0.02
CA GLY A 675 -26.20 17.27 1.05
C GLY A 675 -24.87 16.69 0.55
N LYS A 676 -24.83 16.08 -0.65
CA LYS A 676 -23.66 15.31 -1.12
C LYS A 676 -22.39 16.15 -1.25
N TRP A 677 -22.49 17.39 -1.72
CA TRP A 677 -21.33 18.27 -1.87
C TRP A 677 -20.75 18.71 -0.52
N ASN A 678 -21.62 19.00 0.45
CA ASN A 678 -21.19 19.35 1.80
C ASN A 678 -20.60 18.13 2.53
N ALA A 679 -21.19 16.95 2.35
CA ALA A 679 -20.66 15.69 2.88
C ALA A 679 -19.29 15.35 2.26
N MET A 680 -19.13 15.58 0.96
CA MET A 680 -17.85 15.46 0.26
C MET A 680 -16.81 16.41 0.87
N ASP A 681 -17.08 17.71 0.97
CA ASP A 681 -16.08 18.69 1.43
C ASP A 681 -15.69 18.56 2.90
N ASN A 682 -16.62 18.08 3.72
CA ASN A 682 -16.43 17.95 5.17
C ASN A 682 -16.29 16.49 5.62
N VAL A 683 -15.86 15.59 4.73
CA VAL A 683 -15.61 14.20 5.08
C VAL A 683 -14.55 14.10 6.18
N SER A 684 -14.85 13.33 7.23
CA SER A 684 -13.93 13.08 8.34
C SER A 684 -13.56 11.60 8.38
N GLU A 685 -12.27 11.32 8.20
CA GLU A 685 -11.73 9.95 8.30
C GLU A 685 -12.00 9.35 9.68
N GLN A 686 -11.87 10.15 10.75
CA GLN A 686 -12.19 9.74 12.11
C GLN A 686 -13.67 9.37 12.25
N ALA A 687 -14.58 10.17 11.68
CA ALA A 687 -16.00 9.87 11.72
C ALA A 687 -16.34 8.59 10.95
N ILE A 688 -15.67 8.33 9.82
CA ILE A 688 -15.84 7.09 9.05
C ILE A 688 -15.41 5.89 9.88
N LEU A 689 -14.24 5.94 10.51
CA LEU A 689 -13.69 4.85 11.32
C LEU A 689 -14.45 4.62 12.64
N ALA A 690 -15.08 5.65 13.18
CA ALA A 690 -15.85 5.59 14.43
C ALA A 690 -17.26 5.04 14.26
N GLN A 691 -17.69 4.67 13.05
CA GLN A 691 -18.99 4.05 12.85
C GLN A 691 -19.02 2.65 13.47
N GLU A 692 -19.91 2.46 14.45
CA GLU A 692 -20.13 1.16 15.11
C GLU A 692 -21.36 0.47 14.53
N SER A 693 -21.33 -0.87 14.45
CA SER A 693 -22.51 -1.65 14.03
C SER A 693 -23.60 -1.58 15.09
N ASN A 694 -24.83 -1.32 14.66
CA ASN A 694 -26.02 -1.28 15.52
C ASN A 694 -26.63 -2.67 15.75
N VAL A 695 -26.03 -3.73 15.21
CA VAL A 695 -26.49 -5.11 15.40
C VAL A 695 -25.79 -5.72 16.61
N GLU A 696 -26.36 -5.53 17.80
CA GLU A 696 -25.94 -6.27 18.99
C GLU A 696 -26.45 -7.72 18.87
N ILE A 697 -25.54 -8.67 18.65
CA ILE A 697 -25.87 -10.10 18.54
C ILE A 697 -25.61 -10.76 19.89
N ASP A 698 -26.69 -11.04 20.63
CA ASP A 698 -26.65 -11.68 21.95
C ASP A 698 -25.82 -12.98 21.98
N ALA A 699 -25.14 -13.22 23.10
CA ALA A 699 -24.44 -14.47 23.36
C ALA A 699 -25.41 -15.67 23.41
N PRO A 700 -24.97 -16.89 23.06
CA PRO A 700 -25.82 -18.07 23.19
C PRO A 700 -26.28 -18.28 24.65
N GLY A 701 -27.58 -18.53 24.84
CA GLY A 701 -28.15 -18.78 26.17
C GLY A 701 -27.59 -20.06 26.81
N VAL A 702 -27.58 -20.10 28.15
CA VAL A 702 -27.16 -21.29 28.93
C VAL A 702 -28.11 -22.46 28.65
N PRO A 703 -27.61 -23.68 28.40
CA PRO A 703 -28.46 -24.89 28.33
C PRO A 703 -29.26 -25.12 29.63
N THR A 704 -30.46 -25.71 29.58
CA THR A 704 -31.35 -25.90 30.76
C THR A 704 -31.90 -27.33 30.87
N ASP A 705 -32.18 -27.80 32.10
CA ASP A 705 -32.88 -29.06 32.49
C ASP A 705 -32.40 -30.40 31.88
N GLY A 706 -32.57 -31.52 32.63
CA GLY A 706 -32.41 -32.89 32.11
C GLY A 706 -31.05 -33.58 32.31
N MET A 707 -30.31 -33.35 33.39
CA MET A 707 -28.88 -33.66 33.36
C MET A 707 -28.42 -35.14 33.42
N PHE A 708 -29.14 -36.13 33.96
CA PHE A 708 -28.55 -37.47 34.12
C PHE A 708 -29.52 -38.63 34.01
N ASP A 709 -29.18 -39.59 33.16
CA ASP A 709 -29.77 -40.92 33.07
C ASP A 709 -28.67 -41.99 33.16
N LEU A 710 -28.81 -42.95 34.09
CA LEU A 710 -27.90 -44.11 34.17
C LEU A 710 -28.51 -45.29 33.43
N LEU A 711 -27.92 -45.64 32.29
CA LEU A 711 -28.31 -46.77 31.46
C LEU A 711 -27.53 -48.03 31.89
N VAL A 712 -28.24 -49.16 32.00
CA VAL A 712 -27.64 -50.48 32.22
C VAL A 712 -28.12 -51.40 31.12
N TYR A 713 -27.20 -51.94 30.33
CA TYR A 713 -27.53 -52.81 29.19
C TYR A 713 -26.66 -54.08 29.17
N SER A 714 -27.22 -55.17 28.63
CA SER A 714 -26.55 -56.46 28.50
C SER A 714 -26.10 -56.67 27.06
N THR A 715 -24.83 -56.99 26.87
CA THR A 715 -24.30 -57.58 25.62
C THR A 715 -24.18 -59.10 25.79
N ASP A 716 -23.93 -59.84 24.70
CA ASP A 716 -23.92 -61.33 24.70
C ASP A 716 -22.98 -61.98 25.73
N TYR A 717 -22.05 -61.22 26.34
CA TYR A 717 -21.08 -61.75 27.30
C TYR A 717 -20.77 -60.84 28.53
N GLN A 718 -21.37 -59.64 28.66
CA GLN A 718 -21.11 -58.69 29.75
C GLN A 718 -22.31 -57.75 30.01
N VAL A 719 -22.58 -57.40 31.27
CA VAL A 719 -23.45 -56.26 31.64
C VAL A 719 -22.59 -55.00 31.67
N ARG A 720 -22.96 -53.99 30.88
CA ARG A 720 -22.33 -52.68 30.80
C ARG A 720 -23.24 -51.60 31.35
N ARG A 721 -22.65 -50.47 31.70
CA ARG A 721 -23.35 -49.27 32.21
C ARG A 721 -22.87 -48.04 31.45
N ALA A 722 -23.74 -47.06 31.29
CA ALA A 722 -23.38 -45.80 30.70
C ALA A 722 -24.12 -44.66 31.40
N LEU A 723 -23.38 -43.59 31.73
CA LEU A 723 -23.95 -42.38 32.29
C LEU A 723 -24.24 -41.43 31.13
N GLN A 724 -25.51 -41.29 30.79
CA GLN A 724 -25.97 -40.34 29.79
C GLN A 724 -26.31 -39.02 30.47
N VAL A 725 -25.85 -37.92 29.87
CA VAL A 725 -26.14 -36.54 30.26
C VAL A 725 -26.86 -35.86 29.11
N ASN A 726 -28.01 -35.27 29.37
CA ASN A 726 -28.80 -34.54 28.38
C ASN A 726 -29.13 -33.12 28.87
N TRP A 727 -29.46 -32.24 27.93
CA TRP A 727 -29.83 -30.85 28.21
C TRP A 727 -30.77 -30.32 27.13
N ASP A 728 -31.50 -29.25 27.41
CA ASP A 728 -32.26 -28.56 26.38
C ASP A 728 -31.35 -27.66 25.53
N ARG A 729 -31.57 -27.69 24.20
CA ARG A 729 -30.83 -26.86 23.25
C ARG A 729 -31.31 -25.40 23.30
N PRO A 730 -30.42 -24.41 23.51
CA PRO A 730 -30.80 -23.01 23.50
C PRO A 730 -31.19 -22.53 22.09
N GLY A 731 -32.20 -21.67 22.01
CA GLY A 731 -32.72 -21.13 20.74
C GLY A 731 -31.84 -20.02 20.18
N SER A 732 -30.74 -20.37 19.49
CA SER A 732 -29.91 -19.43 18.73
C SER A 732 -29.62 -19.95 17.32
N LEU A 733 -29.75 -19.09 16.31
CA LEU A 733 -29.43 -19.40 14.90
C LEU A 733 -27.92 -19.56 14.66
N PHE A 734 -27.09 -19.06 15.58
CA PHE A 734 -25.63 -19.08 15.49
C PHE A 734 -24.97 -20.18 16.33
N LEU A 735 -25.76 -21.02 17.02
CA LEU A 735 -25.28 -22.13 17.84
C LEU A 735 -24.59 -23.20 16.96
N GLU A 736 -23.30 -23.40 17.16
CA GLU A 736 -22.49 -24.40 16.47
C GLU A 736 -22.63 -25.78 17.13
N GLY A 737 -22.52 -25.83 18.46
CA GLY A 737 -22.55 -27.07 19.23
C GLY A 737 -22.30 -26.83 20.71
N PHE A 738 -21.90 -27.87 21.43
CA PHE A 738 -21.65 -27.84 22.87
C PHE A 738 -20.30 -28.43 23.23
N ARG A 739 -19.60 -27.75 24.15
CA ARG A 739 -18.47 -28.31 24.87
C ARG A 739 -18.97 -29.00 26.13
N VAL A 740 -18.66 -30.29 26.28
CA VAL A 740 -19.05 -31.12 27.42
C VAL A 740 -17.80 -31.56 28.16
N GLU A 741 -17.65 -31.11 29.39
CA GLU A 741 -16.55 -31.50 30.29
C GLU A 741 -17.10 -32.27 31.48
N TYR A 742 -16.31 -33.18 32.04
CA TYR A 742 -16.65 -33.91 33.26
C TYR A 742 -15.46 -33.98 34.23
N ARG A 743 -15.74 -34.20 35.51
CA ARG A 743 -14.73 -34.54 36.54
C ARG A 743 -15.24 -35.65 37.44
N TYR A 744 -14.33 -36.43 38.00
CA TYR A 744 -14.63 -37.54 38.92
C TYR A 744 -14.04 -37.25 40.31
N ASN A 745 -14.86 -37.37 41.37
CA ASN A 745 -14.51 -37.14 42.78
C ASN A 745 -13.64 -35.87 43.00
N ASP A 746 -14.11 -34.74 42.47
CA ASP A 746 -13.42 -33.43 42.53
C ASP A 746 -12.00 -33.39 41.93
N GLY A 747 -11.67 -34.35 41.06
CA GLY A 747 -10.46 -34.30 40.24
C GLY A 747 -10.48 -33.19 39.17
N PRO A 748 -9.42 -33.08 38.34
CA PRO A 748 -9.37 -32.11 37.27
C PRO A 748 -10.48 -32.34 36.24
N TRP A 749 -10.99 -31.24 35.66
CA TRP A 749 -11.92 -31.29 34.53
C TRP A 749 -11.28 -31.95 33.31
N LYS A 750 -12.06 -32.78 32.64
CA LYS A 750 -11.68 -33.49 31.42
C LYS A 750 -12.74 -33.24 30.36
N ILE A 751 -12.30 -32.96 29.14
CA ILE A 751 -13.19 -32.80 28.00
C ILE A 751 -13.74 -34.18 27.61
N LEU A 752 -15.06 -34.33 27.59
CA LEU A 752 -15.75 -35.48 26.99
C LEU A 752 -15.97 -35.24 25.49
N HIS A 753 -16.47 -34.05 25.14
CA HIS A 753 -16.63 -33.59 23.75
C HIS A 753 -16.32 -32.10 23.65
N GLU A 754 -15.58 -31.70 22.61
CA GLU A 754 -15.22 -30.30 22.40
C GLU A 754 -16.31 -29.54 21.60
N ASN A 755 -16.97 -30.20 20.65
CA ASN A 755 -17.98 -29.58 19.79
C ASN A 755 -19.08 -30.60 19.41
N LEU A 756 -19.90 -30.96 20.39
CA LEU A 756 -21.00 -31.91 20.22
C LEU A 756 -22.21 -31.20 19.61
N SER A 757 -22.69 -31.67 18.45
CA SER A 757 -23.88 -31.11 17.81
C SER A 757 -25.18 -31.49 18.51
N ASP A 758 -25.20 -32.66 19.15
CA ASP A 758 -26.35 -33.21 19.85
C ASP A 758 -26.47 -32.65 21.27
N SER A 759 -27.66 -32.72 21.83
CA SER A 759 -27.97 -32.26 23.20
C SER A 759 -27.90 -33.40 24.24
N VAL A 760 -27.11 -34.43 23.90
CA VAL A 760 -26.90 -35.63 24.72
C VAL A 760 -25.48 -36.13 24.55
N ALA A 761 -24.82 -36.45 25.66
CA ALA A 761 -23.52 -37.11 25.67
C ALA A 761 -23.56 -38.35 26.57
N GLU A 762 -22.77 -39.36 26.27
CA GLU A 762 -22.74 -40.62 27.02
C GLU A 762 -21.31 -40.94 27.47
N LEU A 763 -21.16 -41.23 28.77
CA LEU A 763 -19.92 -41.73 29.35
C LEU A 763 -20.05 -43.24 29.56
N GLU A 764 -19.33 -44.02 28.77
CA GLU A 764 -19.33 -45.48 28.85
C GLU A 764 -18.58 -46.01 30.08
N ASP A 765 -19.13 -47.08 30.68
CA ASP A 765 -18.60 -47.82 31.83
C ASP A 765 -18.08 -46.93 32.99
N PRO A 766 -18.88 -45.99 33.51
CA PRO A 766 -18.47 -45.10 34.60
C PRO A 766 -18.08 -45.90 35.85
N GLN A 767 -17.11 -45.41 36.61
CA GLN A 767 -16.73 -45.99 37.90
C GLN A 767 -17.71 -45.53 38.99
N ASP A 768 -17.71 -46.19 40.15
CA ASP A 768 -18.54 -45.74 41.27
C ASP A 768 -17.91 -44.47 41.88
N GLY A 769 -18.71 -43.43 42.12
CA GLY A 769 -18.29 -42.15 42.67
C GLY A 769 -19.03 -40.95 42.07
N PHE A 770 -18.62 -39.74 42.46
CA PHE A 770 -19.26 -38.49 42.05
C PHE A 770 -18.71 -38.00 40.71
N TYR A 771 -19.61 -37.76 39.77
CA TYR A 771 -19.31 -37.09 38.51
C TYR A 771 -19.93 -35.70 38.50
N SER A 772 -19.16 -34.67 38.17
CA SER A 772 -19.72 -33.36 37.78
C SER A 772 -19.56 -33.17 36.29
N PHE A 773 -20.57 -32.64 35.62
CA PHE A 773 -20.55 -32.27 34.21
C PHE A 773 -20.71 -30.77 34.03
N LYS A 774 -20.08 -30.22 33.00
CA LYS A 774 -20.11 -28.81 32.61
C LYS A 774 -20.40 -28.75 31.11
N ILE A 775 -21.54 -28.17 30.74
CA ILE A 775 -22.02 -28.06 29.36
C ILE A 775 -22.01 -26.59 28.96
N THR A 776 -21.26 -26.26 27.91
CA THR A 776 -21.09 -24.88 27.43
C THR A 776 -21.55 -24.79 25.98
N ALA A 777 -22.48 -23.88 25.65
CA ALA A 777 -22.88 -23.66 24.27
C ALA A 777 -21.81 -22.85 23.53
N LEU A 778 -21.48 -23.27 22.32
CA LEU A 778 -20.50 -22.63 21.43
C LEU A 778 -21.23 -22.04 20.23
N ASP A 779 -20.98 -20.77 19.92
CA ASP A 779 -21.40 -20.19 18.65
C ASP A 779 -20.33 -20.32 17.56
N ARG A 780 -20.74 -20.12 16.30
CA ARG A 780 -19.83 -20.16 15.14
C ARG A 780 -18.78 -19.04 15.09
N ARG A 781 -18.83 -18.10 16.04
CA ARG A 781 -17.90 -16.97 16.19
C ARG A 781 -16.84 -17.27 17.26
N GLY A 782 -16.96 -18.39 18.00
CA GLY A 782 -16.09 -18.76 19.10
C GLY A 782 -16.51 -18.19 20.46
N VAL A 783 -17.67 -17.54 20.58
CA VAL A 783 -18.21 -17.01 21.84
C VAL A 783 -18.91 -18.14 22.61
N GLN A 784 -18.62 -18.24 23.90
CA GLN A 784 -19.13 -19.30 24.78
C GLN A 784 -20.23 -18.77 25.71
N SER A 785 -21.25 -19.59 25.97
CA SER A 785 -22.22 -19.30 27.03
C SER A 785 -21.61 -19.47 28.43
N ASN A 786 -22.30 -19.01 29.47
CA ASN A 786 -22.05 -19.55 30.80
C ASN A 786 -22.37 -21.06 30.81
N PRO A 787 -21.65 -21.88 31.58
CA PRO A 787 -21.86 -23.32 31.56
C PRO A 787 -23.05 -23.75 32.42
N LEU A 788 -23.80 -24.74 31.95
CA LEU A 788 -24.70 -25.54 32.78
C LEU A 788 -23.86 -26.57 33.56
N VAL A 789 -23.98 -26.60 34.88
CA VAL A 789 -23.22 -27.53 35.74
C VAL A 789 -24.16 -28.45 36.51
N GLY A 790 -23.89 -29.75 36.45
CA GLY A 790 -24.63 -30.79 37.16
C GLY A 790 -23.71 -31.77 37.88
N GLN A 791 -24.22 -32.43 38.92
CA GLN A 791 -23.50 -33.50 39.62
C GLN A 791 -24.38 -34.74 39.81
N TYR A 792 -23.79 -35.91 39.64
CA TYR A 792 -24.44 -37.21 39.81
C TYR A 792 -23.51 -38.20 40.52
N GLU A 793 -24.05 -38.99 41.44
CA GLU A 793 -23.31 -40.07 42.11
C GLU A 793 -23.65 -41.42 41.48
N VAL A 794 -22.64 -42.12 40.94
CA VAL A 794 -22.79 -43.48 40.43
C VAL A 794 -22.52 -44.45 41.58
N VAL A 795 -23.51 -45.24 42.00
CA VAL A 795 -23.40 -46.18 43.14
C VAL A 795 -23.90 -47.59 42.76
N GLY A 796 -23.09 -48.63 42.97
CA GLY A 796 -23.55 -49.99 43.29
C GLY A 796 -23.89 -50.96 42.15
N SER A 797 -23.65 -52.25 42.43
CA SER A 797 -23.59 -53.46 41.59
C SER A 797 -24.73 -53.79 40.59
N GLN A 798 -24.37 -54.53 39.53
CA GLN A 798 -25.15 -55.14 38.43
C GLN A 798 -26.45 -55.91 38.80
N GLU A 799 -27.45 -55.30 39.44
CA GLU A 799 -28.78 -55.93 39.62
C GLU A 799 -29.94 -55.03 39.17
N VAL A 800 -30.82 -55.61 38.34
CA VAL A 800 -31.92 -54.96 37.63
C VAL A 800 -33.17 -54.87 38.50
N HIS A 801 -33.80 -53.68 38.58
CA HIS A 801 -35.22 -53.55 38.94
C HIS A 801 -35.99 -52.67 37.92
N PRO A 802 -37.22 -53.05 37.54
CA PRO A 802 -38.01 -52.37 36.51
C PRO A 802 -38.68 -51.08 37.05
N PRO A 803 -38.91 -50.04 36.21
CA PRO A 803 -39.45 -48.77 36.68
C PRO A 803 -40.95 -48.88 36.95
N ALA A 804 -41.38 -48.62 38.18
CA ALA A 804 -42.78 -48.35 38.50
C ALA A 804 -43.01 -46.84 38.52
N HIS A 805 -43.80 -46.36 37.56
CA HIS A 805 -44.30 -44.98 37.47
C HIS A 805 -45.07 -44.57 38.73
N ILE A 806 -44.74 -43.42 39.35
CA ILE A 806 -45.74 -42.55 40.00
C ILE A 806 -45.37 -41.07 39.79
N ARG A 807 -46.30 -40.37 39.14
CA ARG A 807 -46.43 -38.91 39.04
C ARG A 807 -46.76 -38.29 40.41
N GLY A 808 -46.27 -37.09 40.71
CA GLY A 808 -46.78 -36.31 41.84
C GLY A 808 -46.20 -34.90 41.95
N SER A 809 -47.07 -33.91 41.73
CA SER A 809 -46.88 -32.47 41.87
C SER A 809 -46.83 -31.98 43.32
N LEU A 810 -46.40 -30.71 43.46
CA LEU A 810 -46.53 -29.74 44.55
C LEU A 810 -47.55 -29.99 45.69
N LEU A 811 -47.16 -29.42 46.85
CA LEU A 811 -47.91 -29.09 48.07
C LEU A 811 -48.08 -30.22 49.09
N ASP A 812 -47.20 -30.28 50.08
CA ASP A 812 -47.53 -29.79 51.43
C ASP A 812 -46.33 -29.86 52.40
N ARG A 813 -46.23 -28.81 53.20
CA ARG A 813 -45.26 -28.55 54.27
C ARG A 813 -45.46 -29.53 55.45
N PRO A 814 -44.40 -30.12 56.02
CA PRO A 814 -44.44 -30.59 57.41
C PRO A 814 -44.19 -29.40 58.33
N GLU A 815 -45.22 -29.03 59.08
CA GLU A 815 -45.09 -28.37 60.36
C GLU A 815 -44.21 -29.23 61.29
N ASP A 816 -43.41 -28.58 62.14
CA ASP A 816 -42.51 -29.14 63.16
C ASP A 816 -41.06 -29.42 62.74
N ALA A 817 -40.18 -28.43 62.95
CA ALA A 817 -38.74 -28.66 63.16
C ALA A 817 -38.51 -29.21 64.58
N PRO A 818 -37.59 -30.17 64.79
CA PRO A 818 -36.32 -29.75 65.41
C PRO A 818 -35.14 -30.69 65.12
N TYR A 819 -34.11 -30.19 64.44
CA TYR A 819 -32.76 -30.73 64.61
C TYR A 819 -31.79 -29.57 64.85
N ALA A 820 -31.08 -29.63 65.97
CA ALA A 820 -30.05 -28.68 66.33
C ALA A 820 -28.99 -28.60 65.23
N GLY A 821 -28.62 -27.38 64.82
CA GLY A 821 -27.59 -27.13 63.80
C GLY A 821 -28.07 -26.50 62.49
N PHE A 822 -29.36 -26.23 62.31
CA PHE A 822 -29.84 -25.46 61.16
C PHE A 822 -29.57 -23.95 61.31
N ARG A 823 -29.14 -23.32 60.20
CA ARG A 823 -28.90 -21.88 60.06
C ARG A 823 -29.89 -21.32 59.05
N TYR A 824 -30.40 -20.12 59.29
CA TYR A 824 -31.10 -19.37 58.24
C TYR A 824 -30.68 -17.89 58.29
N THR A 825 -30.67 -17.26 57.11
CA THR A 825 -30.29 -15.87 56.92
C THR A 825 -31.49 -15.13 56.35
N VAL A 826 -31.89 -14.02 56.98
CA VAL A 826 -32.96 -13.14 56.47
C VAL A 826 -32.31 -12.00 55.70
N THR A 827 -32.68 -11.83 54.44
CA THR A 827 -32.05 -10.87 53.51
C THR A 827 -32.90 -9.64 53.21
N ASP A 828 -33.95 -9.36 53.99
CA ASP A 828 -34.92 -8.29 53.70
C ASP A 828 -34.65 -6.99 54.49
N GLY A 829 -33.37 -6.68 54.73
CA GLY A 829 -32.89 -5.46 55.37
C GLY A 829 -31.39 -5.27 55.14
N VAL A 830 -30.89 -4.04 55.26
CA VAL A 830 -29.58 -3.56 54.74
C VAL A 830 -28.33 -4.33 55.21
N VAL A 831 -28.44 -5.29 56.15
CA VAL A 831 -27.35 -6.25 56.48
C VAL A 831 -27.95 -7.64 56.79
N PRO A 832 -27.52 -8.73 56.12
CA PRO A 832 -27.97 -10.08 56.43
C PRO A 832 -27.49 -10.53 57.82
N VAL A 833 -28.39 -11.03 58.67
CA VAL A 833 -28.04 -11.58 60.00
C VAL A 833 -28.36 -13.07 60.05
N THR A 834 -27.34 -13.89 60.30
CA THR A 834 -27.47 -15.34 60.47
C THR A 834 -28.00 -15.67 61.86
N HIS A 835 -29.08 -16.43 61.91
CA HIS A 835 -29.68 -16.91 63.16
C HIS A 835 -29.38 -18.41 63.33
N VAL A 836 -29.05 -18.80 64.56
CA VAL A 836 -28.84 -20.20 64.95
C VAL A 836 -29.90 -20.59 65.98
N TRP A 837 -30.48 -21.79 65.83
CA TRP A 837 -31.45 -22.34 66.76
C TRP A 837 -30.73 -22.91 67.98
N ASP A 838 -30.99 -22.37 69.17
CA ASP A 838 -30.33 -22.78 70.42
C ASP A 838 -31.03 -23.94 71.15
N GLY A 839 -32.10 -24.48 70.56
CA GLY A 839 -32.93 -25.53 71.14
C GLY A 839 -34.27 -25.03 71.68
N ASN A 840 -34.45 -23.72 71.92
CA ASN A 840 -35.72 -23.14 72.36
C ASN A 840 -36.11 -21.85 71.60
N GLU A 841 -35.16 -21.06 71.10
CA GLU A 841 -35.43 -19.85 70.29
C GLU A 841 -34.34 -19.59 69.24
N TRP A 842 -34.64 -18.78 68.21
CA TRP A 842 -33.64 -18.35 67.21
C TRP A 842 -32.87 -17.15 67.73
N LYS A 843 -31.53 -17.23 67.82
CA LYS A 843 -30.67 -16.15 68.30
C LYS A 843 -29.70 -15.63 67.23
N PRO A 844 -29.42 -14.31 67.18
CA PRO A 844 -28.36 -13.75 66.34
C PRO A 844 -26.98 -14.23 66.80
N GLU A 845 -26.13 -14.64 65.86
CA GLU A 845 -24.74 -15.06 66.13
C GLU A 845 -23.85 -13.82 66.38
N GLY A 846 -23.58 -13.50 67.65
CA GLY A 846 -22.80 -12.32 68.07
C GLY A 846 -21.46 -12.67 68.72
N ASN A 847 -20.39 -12.09 68.19
CA ASN A 847 -19.00 -12.11 68.70
C ASN A 847 -18.91 -11.91 70.23
N LEU A 848 -18.24 -12.84 70.91
CA LEU A 848 -17.77 -12.68 72.29
C LEU A 848 -16.28 -13.03 72.39
N VAL A 849 -15.47 -12.01 72.65
CA VAL A 849 -14.15 -12.11 73.26
C VAL A 849 -14.32 -12.45 74.75
N THR A 850 -13.56 -13.39 75.32
CA THR A 850 -12.72 -13.17 76.53
C THR A 850 -11.93 -14.42 77.04
N GLU A 851 -10.63 -14.15 77.29
CA GLU A 851 -9.72 -14.58 78.36
C GLU A 851 -9.03 -15.98 78.46
N GLY A 852 -7.69 -15.92 78.55
CA GLY A 852 -6.79 -16.82 79.30
C GLY A 852 -5.60 -17.37 78.49
N SER A 853 -4.36 -16.87 78.60
CA SER A 853 -3.32 -17.37 79.54
C SER A 853 -1.99 -16.56 79.45
N HIS A 854 -1.26 -16.48 80.57
CA HIS A 854 -0.03 -15.69 80.87
C HIS A 854 1.31 -16.17 80.26
N ILE A 855 2.28 -15.22 80.19
CA ILE A 855 3.73 -15.21 80.59
C ILE A 855 4.38 -14.07 79.77
N GLY A 856 5.12 -13.05 80.24
CA GLY A 856 5.71 -12.64 81.51
C GLY A 856 7.07 -11.97 81.20
N VAL A 857 7.26 -10.66 81.42
CA VAL A 857 8.55 -9.99 81.70
C VAL A 857 8.32 -8.72 82.54
N GLU A 858 9.10 -8.59 83.61
CA GLU A 858 9.11 -7.53 84.62
C GLU A 858 9.89 -6.26 84.22
N ASN A 859 9.43 -5.13 84.78
CA ASN A 859 10.16 -3.94 85.27
C ASN A 859 11.50 -3.46 84.64
N GLY A 860 11.48 -2.19 84.20
CA GLY A 860 12.64 -1.29 84.16
C GLY A 860 12.25 0.11 83.63
N ALA A 861 12.44 1.15 84.45
CA ALA A 861 12.02 2.55 84.22
C ALA A 861 12.50 3.17 82.89
N THR A 862 11.88 4.21 82.31
CA THR A 862 12.17 5.62 82.67
C THR A 862 11.07 6.58 82.17
N VAL A 863 10.50 7.33 83.10
CA VAL A 863 10.06 8.75 83.08
C VAL A 863 9.81 9.44 81.74
N GLY A 864 8.57 9.91 81.56
CA GLY A 864 8.27 11.27 81.08
C GLY A 864 8.17 11.49 79.56
N MET A 865 7.18 10.89 78.90
CA MET A 865 6.65 11.46 77.65
C MET A 865 5.37 12.23 77.94
N THR A 866 5.32 13.47 77.45
CA THR A 866 4.10 14.28 77.50
C THR A 866 3.04 13.68 76.56
N PRO A 867 1.73 13.91 76.79
CA PRO A 867 0.68 13.40 75.91
C PRO A 867 0.84 13.77 74.42
N ALA A 868 1.56 14.85 74.12
CA ALA A 868 1.86 15.28 72.75
C ALA A 868 2.97 14.44 72.08
N GLU A 869 3.91 13.90 72.85
CA GLU A 869 4.99 13.04 72.33
C GLU A 869 4.49 11.61 72.06
N ALA A 870 3.57 11.10 72.89
CA ALA A 870 2.89 9.83 72.66
C ALA A 870 2.01 9.86 71.39
N ALA A 871 1.32 10.97 71.13
CA ALA A 871 0.52 11.15 69.91
C ALA A 871 1.39 11.22 68.65
N ARG A 872 2.56 11.88 68.71
CA ARG A 872 3.48 11.92 67.56
C ARG A 872 4.11 10.56 67.25
N LEU A 873 4.39 9.74 68.26
CA LEU A 873 4.87 8.37 68.04
C LEU A 873 3.80 7.48 67.40
N GLN A 874 2.52 7.63 67.80
CA GLN A 874 1.41 6.93 67.13
C GLN A 874 1.21 7.39 65.68
N ASP A 875 1.34 8.69 65.38
CA ASP A 875 1.27 9.20 64.01
C ASP A 875 2.45 8.76 63.14
N ILE A 876 3.64 8.60 63.74
CA ILE A 876 4.84 8.11 63.04
C ILE A 876 4.73 6.60 62.80
N GLU A 877 4.28 5.80 63.76
CA GLU A 877 4.03 4.37 63.57
C GLU A 877 2.92 4.13 62.55
N ALA A 878 1.83 4.91 62.56
CA ALA A 878 0.76 4.80 61.58
C ALA A 878 1.24 5.17 60.15
N ASN A 879 2.04 6.23 60.01
CA ASN A 879 2.62 6.59 58.71
C ASN A 879 3.64 5.57 58.21
N TRP A 880 4.49 5.03 59.10
CA TRP A 880 5.49 4.03 58.74
C TRP A 880 4.81 2.71 58.33
N SER A 881 3.82 2.23 59.08
CA SER A 881 3.05 1.05 58.70
C SER A 881 2.32 1.27 57.37
N SER A 882 1.71 2.43 57.14
CA SER A 882 1.07 2.75 55.86
C SER A 882 2.06 2.79 54.68
N GLN A 883 3.29 3.29 54.86
CA GLN A 883 4.31 3.29 53.82
C GLN A 883 4.88 1.90 53.54
N VAL A 884 5.04 1.06 54.57
CA VAL A 884 5.47 -0.34 54.39
C VAL A 884 4.41 -1.15 53.64
N THR A 885 3.12 -0.94 53.92
CA THR A 885 2.03 -1.58 53.17
C THR A 885 1.95 -1.09 51.73
N LEU A 886 2.08 0.21 51.47
CA LEU A 886 2.16 0.74 50.11
C LEU A 886 3.35 0.18 49.32
N ASN A 887 4.52 0.01 49.97
CA ASN A 887 5.68 -0.58 49.31
C ASN A 887 5.54 -2.09 49.06
N SER A 888 4.84 -2.83 49.92
CA SER A 888 4.53 -4.25 49.68
C SER A 888 3.48 -4.44 48.60
N ASP A 889 2.45 -3.59 48.57
CA ASP A 889 1.39 -3.64 47.56
C ASP A 889 1.95 -3.30 46.17
N VAL A 890 2.80 -2.26 46.07
CA VAL A 890 3.48 -1.93 44.80
C VAL A 890 4.45 -3.02 44.35
N ALA A 891 5.11 -3.71 45.28
CA ALA A 891 5.98 -4.85 44.94
C ALA A 891 5.17 -6.04 44.42
N GLN A 892 4.01 -6.32 45.03
CA GLN A 892 3.09 -7.37 44.61
C GLN A 892 2.46 -7.03 43.24
N ASP A 893 1.98 -5.80 43.04
CA ASP A 893 1.43 -5.32 41.76
C ASP A 893 2.47 -5.41 40.63
N LEU A 894 3.74 -5.16 40.92
CA LEU A 894 4.83 -5.27 39.95
C LEU A 894 5.13 -6.74 39.59
N GLU A 895 5.06 -7.65 40.56
CA GLU A 895 5.24 -9.09 40.36
C GLU A 895 4.07 -9.67 39.55
N ASP A 896 2.84 -9.29 39.86
CA ASP A 896 1.62 -9.66 39.14
C ASP A 896 1.63 -9.11 37.69
N LEU A 897 2.09 -7.86 37.49
CA LEU A 897 2.28 -7.27 36.16
C LEU A 897 3.38 -7.99 35.35
N GLN A 898 4.47 -8.41 35.99
CA GLN A 898 5.54 -9.17 35.32
C GLN A 898 5.06 -10.56 34.91
N GLU A 899 4.30 -11.24 35.76
CA GLU A 899 3.71 -12.54 35.48
C GLU A 899 2.72 -12.44 34.31
N ALA A 900 1.76 -11.51 34.37
CA ALA A 900 0.78 -11.26 33.30
C ALA A 900 1.44 -10.86 31.97
N THR A 901 2.53 -10.09 32.02
CA THR A 901 3.30 -9.72 30.82
C THR A 901 4.00 -10.94 30.21
N SER A 902 4.54 -11.85 31.04
CA SER A 902 5.19 -13.08 30.58
C SER A 902 4.19 -14.08 29.97
N GLU A 903 2.99 -14.17 30.54
CA GLU A 903 1.90 -15.01 30.04
C GLU A 903 1.38 -14.49 28.71
N ASN A 904 1.15 -13.18 28.57
CA ASN A 904 0.74 -12.55 27.32
C ASN A 904 1.80 -12.71 26.22
N ALA A 905 3.10 -12.54 26.54
CA ALA A 905 4.17 -12.76 25.58
C ALA A 905 4.23 -14.22 25.11
N SER A 906 4.01 -15.17 26.02
CA SER A 906 3.97 -16.60 25.70
C SER A 906 2.76 -16.98 24.84
N ALA A 907 1.60 -16.37 25.11
CA ALA A 907 0.38 -16.57 24.32
C ALA A 907 0.52 -16.00 22.90
N ILE A 908 1.09 -14.79 22.76
CA ILE A 908 1.36 -14.16 21.46
C ILE A 908 2.36 -15.00 20.66
N LEU A 909 3.42 -15.52 21.30
CA LEU A 909 4.40 -16.38 20.65
C LEU A 909 3.78 -17.73 20.22
N ALA A 910 2.90 -18.31 21.04
CA ALA A 910 2.19 -19.55 20.69
C ALA A 910 1.24 -19.34 19.50
N GLU A 911 0.51 -18.22 19.48
CA GLU A 911 -0.37 -17.85 18.37
C GLU A 911 0.41 -17.56 17.09
N ALA A 912 1.53 -16.83 17.18
CA ALA A 912 2.41 -16.58 16.04
C ALA A 912 2.94 -17.90 15.44
N ASN A 913 3.38 -18.83 16.27
CA ASN A 913 3.85 -20.15 15.82
C ASN A 913 2.73 -20.99 15.19
N ALA A 914 1.51 -20.91 15.71
CA ALA A 914 0.35 -21.58 15.12
C ALA A 914 0.01 -21.01 13.73
N ARG A 915 0.05 -19.67 13.58
CA ARG A 915 -0.15 -18.99 12.29
C ARG A 915 0.93 -19.35 11.28
N VAL A 916 2.19 -19.38 11.68
CA VAL A 916 3.31 -19.83 10.81
C VAL A 916 3.09 -21.27 10.34
N THR A 917 2.68 -22.17 11.23
CA THR A 917 2.39 -23.58 10.88
C THR A 917 1.23 -23.69 9.89
N GLN A 918 0.19 -22.88 10.05
CA GLN A 918 -0.95 -22.83 9.14
C GLN A 918 -0.55 -22.29 7.75
N ILE A 919 0.27 -21.24 7.71
CA ILE A 919 0.81 -20.68 6.46
C ILE A 919 1.67 -21.71 5.74
N GLN A 920 2.52 -22.45 6.48
CA GLN A 920 3.34 -23.53 5.92
C GLN A 920 2.47 -24.62 5.27
N ALA A 921 1.41 -25.06 5.96
CA ALA A 921 0.48 -26.07 5.44
C ALA A 921 -0.30 -25.58 4.20
N SER A 922 -0.67 -24.29 4.16
CA SER A 922 -1.29 -23.68 2.98
C SER A 922 -0.32 -23.59 1.80
N ALA A 923 0.95 -23.26 2.06
CA ALA A 923 2.00 -23.24 1.04
C ALA A 923 2.26 -24.64 0.45
N ASP A 924 2.33 -25.67 1.30
CA ASP A 924 2.49 -27.06 0.85
C ASP A 924 1.30 -27.55 0.02
N SER A 925 0.08 -27.17 0.40
CA SER A 925 -1.13 -27.47 -0.37
C SER A 925 -1.15 -26.76 -1.72
N LEU A 926 -0.67 -25.52 -1.79
CA LEU A 926 -0.57 -24.76 -3.04
C LEU A 926 0.49 -25.37 -3.96
N ASN A 927 1.66 -25.73 -3.43
CA ASN A 927 2.71 -26.42 -4.19
C ASN A 927 2.20 -27.74 -4.77
N THR A 928 1.46 -28.52 -3.99
CA THR A 928 0.86 -29.78 -4.48
C THR A 928 -0.15 -29.54 -5.61
N ARG A 929 -0.92 -28.44 -5.56
CA ARG A 929 -1.86 -28.06 -6.63
C ARG A 929 -1.12 -27.57 -7.88
N ILE A 930 -0.05 -26.80 -7.70
CA ILE A 930 0.82 -26.32 -8.78
C ILE A 930 1.44 -27.51 -9.51
N ASP A 931 2.00 -28.48 -8.77
CA ASP A 931 2.55 -29.70 -9.35
C ASP A 931 1.52 -30.50 -10.15
N GLY A 932 0.26 -30.53 -9.67
CA GLY A 932 -0.85 -31.15 -10.39
C GLY A 932 -1.18 -30.43 -11.71
N VAL A 933 -1.22 -29.10 -11.69
CA VAL A 933 -1.46 -28.30 -12.90
C VAL A 933 -0.32 -28.45 -13.89
N ILE A 934 0.94 -28.46 -13.43
CA ILE A 934 2.11 -28.72 -14.29
C ILE A 934 1.98 -30.09 -14.97
N ALA A 935 1.61 -31.13 -14.23
CA ALA A 935 1.41 -32.46 -14.79
C ALA A 935 0.27 -32.52 -15.83
N ASP A 936 -0.82 -31.79 -15.61
CA ASP A 936 -1.94 -31.70 -16.56
C ASP A 936 -1.57 -30.92 -17.82
N VAL A 937 -0.73 -29.87 -17.68
CA VAL A 937 -0.19 -29.10 -18.80
C VAL A 937 0.77 -29.96 -19.63
N ASP A 938 1.71 -30.65 -18.99
CA ASP A 938 2.64 -31.58 -19.67
C ASP A 938 1.88 -32.69 -20.41
N ALA A 939 0.83 -33.24 -19.80
CA ALA A 939 -0.01 -34.25 -20.45
C ALA A 939 -0.79 -33.67 -21.65
N THR A 940 -1.15 -32.40 -21.61
CA THR A 940 -1.82 -31.70 -22.71
C THR A 940 -0.84 -31.39 -23.83
N ASP A 941 0.38 -30.98 -23.51
CA ASP A 941 1.45 -30.69 -24.47
C ASP A 941 1.80 -31.95 -25.29
N VAL A 942 1.96 -33.10 -24.61
CA VAL A 942 2.15 -34.40 -25.28
C VAL A 942 0.99 -34.76 -26.21
N ARG A 943 -0.25 -34.40 -25.86
CA ARG A 943 -1.42 -34.64 -26.74
C ARG A 943 -1.42 -33.71 -27.95
N ILE A 944 -1.02 -32.45 -27.76
CA ILE A 944 -0.91 -31.47 -28.84
C ILE A 944 0.18 -31.90 -29.82
N ASP A 945 1.35 -32.32 -29.33
CA ASP A 945 2.44 -32.85 -30.16
C ASP A 945 1.99 -34.06 -31.01
N GLY A 946 1.19 -34.96 -30.42
CA GLY A 946 0.59 -36.07 -31.14
C GLY A 946 -0.35 -35.60 -32.26
N ILE A 947 -1.22 -34.63 -31.99
CA ILE A 947 -2.14 -34.07 -32.98
C ILE A 947 -1.37 -33.36 -34.10
N VAL A 948 -0.35 -32.57 -33.76
CA VAL A 948 0.51 -31.87 -34.73
C VAL A 948 1.20 -32.88 -35.63
N SER A 949 1.80 -33.93 -35.06
CA SER A 949 2.41 -35.01 -35.84
C SER A 949 1.44 -35.69 -36.80
N ASP A 950 0.20 -35.96 -36.36
CA ASP A 950 -0.84 -36.57 -37.20
C ASP A 950 -1.28 -35.64 -38.35
N VAL A 951 -1.43 -34.34 -38.05
CA VAL A 951 -1.80 -33.32 -39.06
C VAL A 951 -0.68 -33.13 -40.07
N THR A 952 0.58 -33.06 -39.64
CA THR A 952 1.74 -32.97 -40.55
C THR A 952 1.79 -34.18 -41.47
N ALA A 953 1.58 -35.39 -40.95
CA ALA A 953 1.56 -36.61 -41.76
C ALA A 953 0.42 -36.59 -42.81
N GLU A 954 -0.74 -36.05 -42.47
CA GLU A 954 -1.85 -35.93 -43.42
C GLU A 954 -1.62 -34.83 -44.47
N VAL A 955 -0.98 -33.72 -44.10
CA VAL A 955 -0.55 -32.67 -45.04
C VAL A 955 0.44 -33.24 -46.05
N ASP A 956 1.46 -33.97 -45.59
CA ASP A 956 2.45 -34.63 -46.47
C ASP A 956 1.77 -35.63 -47.41
N ARG A 957 0.76 -36.37 -46.92
CA ARG A 957 -0.03 -37.29 -47.73
C ARG A 957 -0.84 -36.56 -48.81
N VAL A 958 -1.48 -35.45 -48.46
CA VAL A 958 -2.24 -34.62 -49.41
C VAL A 958 -1.31 -34.00 -50.45
N ASP A 959 -0.16 -33.48 -50.04
CA ASP A 959 0.82 -32.87 -50.95
C ASP A 959 1.36 -33.90 -51.97
N SER A 960 1.64 -35.11 -51.50
CA SER A 960 2.02 -36.22 -52.38
C SER A 960 0.91 -36.60 -53.37
N LEU A 961 -0.36 -36.58 -52.95
CA LEU A 961 -1.50 -36.86 -53.83
C LEU A 961 -1.71 -35.76 -54.87
N VAL A 962 -1.59 -34.49 -54.47
CA VAL A 962 -1.72 -33.34 -55.38
C VAL A 962 -0.59 -33.37 -56.41
N SER A 963 0.64 -33.63 -55.97
CA SER A 963 1.81 -33.75 -56.85
C SER A 963 1.65 -34.88 -57.88
N SER A 964 1.11 -36.03 -57.44
CA SER A 964 0.74 -37.16 -58.29
C SER A 964 -0.32 -36.79 -59.32
N GLU A 965 -1.38 -36.07 -58.92
CA GLU A 965 -2.45 -35.69 -59.83
C GLU A 965 -1.99 -34.62 -60.83
N ILE A 966 -1.16 -33.66 -60.42
CA ILE A 966 -0.52 -32.69 -61.32
C ILE A 966 0.30 -33.42 -62.38
N ALA A 967 1.16 -34.36 -61.98
CA ALA A 967 1.94 -35.16 -62.93
C ALA A 967 1.04 -35.95 -63.89
N ARG A 968 -0.08 -36.51 -63.40
CA ARG A 968 -1.05 -37.22 -64.24
C ARG A 968 -1.74 -36.29 -65.25
N VAL A 969 -2.11 -35.09 -64.82
CA VAL A 969 -2.72 -34.05 -65.66
C VAL A 969 -1.74 -33.56 -66.72
N ASP A 970 -0.48 -33.34 -66.39
CA ASP A 970 0.56 -32.97 -67.36
C ASP A 970 0.76 -34.07 -68.40
N THR A 971 0.80 -35.35 -67.97
CA THR A 971 0.94 -36.48 -68.91
C THR A 971 -0.28 -36.59 -69.84
N LEU A 972 -1.49 -36.36 -69.31
CA LEU A 972 -2.73 -36.33 -70.08
C LEU A 972 -2.74 -35.14 -71.05
N PHE A 973 -2.29 -33.97 -70.61
CA PHE A 973 -2.21 -32.76 -71.44
C PHE A 973 -1.22 -32.95 -72.60
N ASP A 974 -0.06 -33.56 -72.35
CA ASP A 974 0.92 -33.89 -73.38
C ASP A 974 0.35 -34.91 -74.38
N SER A 975 -0.38 -35.93 -73.89
CA SER A 975 -1.03 -36.90 -74.77
C SER A 975 -2.14 -36.27 -75.63
N PHE A 976 -2.94 -35.36 -75.05
CA PHE A 976 -4.03 -34.67 -75.75
C PHE A 976 -3.48 -33.63 -76.74
N SER A 977 -2.36 -32.98 -76.42
CA SER A 977 -1.67 -32.05 -77.31
C SER A 977 -1.00 -32.76 -78.49
N LEU A 978 -0.60 -34.02 -78.32
CA LEU A 978 -0.12 -34.88 -79.41
C LEU A 978 -1.27 -35.36 -80.31
N ASP A 979 -2.38 -35.83 -79.74
CA ASP A 979 -3.56 -36.26 -80.50
C ASP A 979 -4.18 -35.11 -81.32
N PHE A 980 -4.19 -33.88 -80.79
CA PHE A 980 -4.68 -32.70 -81.51
C PHE A 980 -3.76 -32.25 -82.68
N SER A 981 -2.51 -32.73 -82.72
CA SER A 981 -1.57 -32.43 -83.81
C SER A 981 -1.67 -33.39 -85.00
N GLU A 982 -2.23 -34.59 -84.80
CA GLU A 982 -2.43 -35.59 -85.86
C GLU A 982 -3.85 -35.56 -86.47
N GLU A 983 -4.88 -35.11 -85.73
CA GLU A 983 -6.29 -35.23 -86.15
C GLU A 983 -6.93 -33.92 -86.66
N SER A 984 -6.13 -32.98 -87.18
CA SER A 984 -6.62 -31.72 -87.77
C SER A 984 -7.02 -31.84 -89.25
N TYR A 985 -7.62 -32.96 -89.64
CA TYR A 985 -8.28 -33.13 -90.94
C TYR A 985 -9.63 -33.85 -90.71
N GLU A 986 -10.70 -33.17 -91.13
CA GLU A 986 -12.10 -33.62 -91.14
C GLU A 986 -12.88 -33.49 -89.82
N LEU A 987 -13.71 -32.43 -89.73
CA LEU A 987 -15.17 -32.47 -89.50
C LEU A 987 -15.67 -31.11 -88.98
N GLU A 988 -16.21 -30.32 -89.92
CA GLU A 988 -17.02 -29.13 -89.64
C GLU A 988 -18.40 -29.54 -89.10
N GLY A 989 -18.84 -28.90 -88.01
CA GLY A 989 -20.25 -28.85 -87.60
C GLY A 989 -20.48 -29.19 -86.13
N GLU A 990 -20.24 -30.43 -85.72
CA GLU A 990 -20.61 -30.93 -84.38
C GLU A 990 -19.55 -30.61 -83.30
N THR A 991 -18.30 -30.38 -83.72
CA THR A 991 -17.18 -30.00 -82.85
C THR A 991 -17.24 -28.55 -82.37
N VAL A 992 -17.98 -27.66 -83.04
CA VAL A 992 -18.12 -26.24 -82.64
C VAL A 992 -19.07 -26.08 -81.45
N ASP A 993 -20.17 -26.83 -81.40
CA ASP A 993 -21.09 -26.82 -80.24
C ASP A 993 -20.47 -27.51 -79.03
N ALA A 994 -19.79 -28.64 -79.22
CA ALA A 994 -19.02 -29.30 -78.15
C ALA A 994 -17.87 -28.41 -77.65
N ARG A 995 -17.15 -27.70 -78.53
CA ARG A 995 -16.14 -26.71 -78.14
C ARG A 995 -16.75 -25.55 -77.35
N THR A 996 -17.92 -25.07 -77.74
CA THR A 996 -18.58 -23.95 -77.06
C THR A 996 -19.03 -24.37 -75.65
N LEU A 997 -19.62 -25.55 -75.49
CA LEU A 997 -19.99 -26.11 -74.19
C LEU A 997 -18.78 -26.40 -73.29
N VAL A 998 -17.70 -26.95 -73.85
CA VAL A 998 -16.45 -27.19 -73.10
C VAL A 998 -15.76 -25.88 -72.71
N LEU A 999 -15.82 -24.84 -73.56
CA LEU A 999 -15.29 -23.51 -73.24
C LEU A 999 -16.14 -22.81 -72.17
N GLU A 1000 -17.46 -22.97 -72.19
CA GLU A 1000 -18.36 -22.49 -71.13
C GLU A 1000 -18.13 -23.25 -69.82
N GLU A 1001 -18.05 -24.58 -69.83
CA GLU A 1001 -17.75 -25.37 -68.63
C GLU A 1001 -16.34 -25.06 -68.08
N ARG A 1002 -15.35 -24.85 -68.96
CA ARG A 1002 -13.99 -24.41 -68.57
C ARG A 1002 -14.01 -23.00 -67.96
N SER A 1003 -14.81 -22.09 -68.52
CA SER A 1003 -14.99 -20.74 -67.98
C SER A 1003 -15.61 -20.79 -66.57
N VAL A 1004 -16.65 -21.61 -66.39
CA VAL A 1004 -17.31 -21.82 -65.09
C VAL A 1004 -16.36 -22.45 -64.08
N ARG A 1005 -15.70 -23.56 -64.41
CA ARG A 1005 -14.73 -24.22 -63.51
C ARG A 1005 -13.52 -23.36 -63.19
N SER A 1006 -13.04 -22.55 -64.14
CA SER A 1006 -11.98 -21.57 -63.89
C SER A 1006 -12.43 -20.48 -62.93
N SER A 1007 -13.69 -20.05 -63.02
CA SER A 1007 -14.28 -19.05 -62.13
C SER A 1007 -14.49 -19.63 -60.72
N GLU A 1008 -15.00 -20.86 -60.62
CA GLU A 1008 -15.13 -21.59 -59.35
C GLU A 1008 -13.77 -21.84 -58.69
N SER A 1009 -12.76 -22.26 -59.47
CA SER A 1009 -11.40 -22.47 -58.95
C SER A 1009 -10.75 -21.17 -58.48
N ALA A 1010 -11.03 -20.04 -59.15
CA ALA A 1010 -10.56 -18.72 -58.70
C ALA A 1010 -11.23 -18.28 -57.39
N ILE A 1011 -12.50 -18.61 -57.18
CA ILE A 1011 -13.21 -18.35 -55.91
C ILE A 1011 -12.62 -19.21 -54.79
N VAL A 1012 -12.45 -20.52 -55.02
CA VAL A 1012 -11.84 -21.43 -54.04
C VAL A 1012 -10.41 -21.00 -53.69
N ALA A 1013 -9.61 -20.57 -54.67
CA ALA A 1013 -8.26 -20.04 -54.42
C ALA A 1013 -8.29 -18.74 -53.59
N ARG A 1014 -9.29 -17.88 -53.80
CA ARG A 1014 -9.49 -16.65 -53.01
C ARG A 1014 -9.89 -16.98 -51.57
N ASP A 1015 -10.78 -17.95 -51.38
CA ASP A 1015 -11.22 -18.38 -50.05
C ASP A 1015 -10.09 -19.09 -49.28
N ILE A 1016 -9.26 -19.89 -49.96
CA ILE A 1016 -8.03 -20.47 -49.40
C ILE A 1016 -7.05 -19.38 -49.00
N SER A 1017 -6.86 -18.35 -49.84
CA SER A 1017 -5.97 -17.22 -49.52
C SER A 1017 -6.50 -16.44 -48.32
N ALA A 1018 -7.81 -16.19 -48.23
CA ALA A 1018 -8.44 -15.54 -47.10
C ALA A 1018 -8.34 -16.38 -45.81
N LEU A 1019 -8.46 -17.71 -45.92
CA LEU A 1019 -8.27 -18.62 -44.79
C LEU A 1019 -6.81 -18.65 -44.33
N ALA A 1020 -5.84 -18.65 -45.26
CA ALA A 1020 -4.42 -18.60 -44.94
C ALA A 1020 -4.04 -17.30 -44.20
N VAL A 1021 -4.62 -16.16 -44.61
CA VAL A 1021 -4.46 -14.88 -43.89
C VAL A 1021 -5.05 -15.00 -42.48
N ARG A 1022 -6.28 -15.50 -42.32
CA ARG A 1022 -6.89 -15.67 -40.99
C ARG A 1022 -6.14 -16.65 -40.08
N VAL A 1023 -5.57 -17.71 -40.64
CA VAL A 1023 -4.73 -18.67 -39.90
C VAL A 1023 -3.43 -17.99 -39.47
N GLY A 1024 -2.79 -17.20 -40.36
CA GLY A 1024 -1.62 -16.40 -40.01
C GLY A 1024 -1.91 -15.35 -38.93
N ASP A 1025 -3.06 -14.66 -39.00
CA ASP A 1025 -3.51 -13.73 -37.97
C ASP A 1025 -3.76 -14.44 -36.64
N THR A 1026 -4.33 -15.65 -36.69
CA THR A 1026 -4.57 -16.48 -35.48
C THR A 1026 -3.26 -16.99 -34.89
N GLU A 1027 -2.31 -17.41 -35.70
CA GLU A 1027 -0.97 -17.83 -35.29
C GLU A 1027 -0.20 -16.66 -34.65
N ALA A 1028 -0.25 -15.48 -35.26
CA ALA A 1028 0.31 -14.25 -34.69
C ALA A 1028 -0.36 -13.87 -33.36
N GLY A 1029 -1.68 -14.00 -33.26
CA GLY A 1029 -2.41 -13.77 -32.01
C GLY A 1029 -2.05 -14.77 -30.91
N ILE A 1030 -1.88 -16.04 -31.24
CA ILE A 1030 -1.45 -17.08 -30.30
C ILE A 1030 -0.02 -16.82 -29.81
N LEU A 1031 0.90 -16.46 -30.72
CA LEU A 1031 2.28 -16.12 -30.35
C LEU A 1031 2.33 -14.88 -29.47
N SER A 1032 1.50 -13.87 -29.75
CA SER A 1032 1.38 -12.67 -28.91
C SER A 1032 0.84 -12.99 -27.51
N GLU A 1033 -0.17 -13.87 -27.39
CA GLU A 1033 -0.71 -14.33 -26.10
C GLU A 1033 0.29 -15.18 -25.32
N GLN A 1034 1.05 -16.05 -26.01
CA GLN A 1034 2.13 -16.84 -25.41
C GLN A 1034 3.23 -15.92 -24.86
N GLN A 1035 3.64 -14.90 -25.63
CA GLN A 1035 4.62 -13.93 -25.17
C GLN A 1035 4.08 -13.10 -24.00
N ALA A 1036 2.82 -12.64 -24.04
CA ALA A 1036 2.20 -11.92 -22.93
C ALA A 1036 2.13 -12.74 -21.64
N ARG A 1037 1.90 -14.07 -21.73
CA ARG A 1037 1.96 -14.97 -20.59
C ARG A 1037 3.39 -15.16 -20.06
N ILE A 1038 4.37 -15.33 -20.93
CA ILE A 1038 5.78 -15.42 -20.55
C ILE A 1038 6.24 -14.13 -19.85
N ASP A 1039 5.84 -12.98 -20.38
CA ASP A 1039 6.15 -11.68 -19.80
C ASP A 1039 5.45 -11.50 -18.44
N GLY A 1040 4.18 -11.96 -18.33
CA GLY A 1040 3.44 -12.00 -17.08
C GLY A 1040 4.07 -12.90 -16.03
N ASP A 1041 4.49 -14.12 -16.39
CA ASP A 1041 5.18 -15.06 -15.50
C ASP A 1041 6.57 -14.53 -15.09
N GLY A 1042 7.25 -13.83 -16.01
CA GLY A 1042 8.50 -13.11 -15.73
C GLY A 1042 8.31 -11.97 -14.74
N ALA A 1043 7.24 -11.18 -14.89
CA ALA A 1043 6.87 -10.11 -13.97
C ALA A 1043 6.46 -10.66 -12.58
N LEU A 1044 5.74 -11.79 -12.55
CA LEU A 1044 5.36 -12.47 -11.31
C LEU A 1044 6.59 -13.02 -10.59
N THR A 1045 7.52 -13.63 -11.33
CA THR A 1045 8.81 -14.12 -10.81
C THR A 1045 9.66 -12.98 -10.26
N THR A 1046 9.69 -11.85 -10.97
CA THR A 1046 10.41 -10.63 -10.53
C THR A 1046 9.80 -10.08 -9.24
N SER A 1047 8.47 -9.99 -9.16
CA SER A 1047 7.74 -9.56 -7.97
C SER A 1047 7.97 -10.51 -6.78
N LEU A 1048 8.03 -11.83 -7.03
CA LEU A 1048 8.32 -12.83 -6.01
C LEU A 1048 9.75 -12.73 -5.49
N ASN A 1049 10.73 -12.49 -6.35
CA ASN A 1049 12.12 -12.27 -5.97
C ASN A 1049 12.29 -10.96 -5.17
N ALA A 1050 11.59 -9.90 -5.58
CA ALA A 1050 11.56 -8.63 -4.85
C ALA A 1050 10.93 -8.81 -3.46
N LEU A 1051 9.81 -9.54 -3.36
CA LEU A 1051 9.16 -9.86 -2.09
C LEU A 1051 10.07 -10.72 -1.20
N THR A 1052 10.73 -11.73 -1.75
CA THR A 1052 11.69 -12.58 -1.03
C THR A 1052 12.85 -11.74 -0.47
N THR A 1053 13.35 -10.79 -1.26
CA THR A 1053 14.42 -9.86 -0.84
C THR A 1053 13.93 -8.94 0.28
N ARG A 1054 12.77 -8.29 0.11
CA ARG A 1054 12.16 -7.42 1.13
C ARG A 1054 11.89 -8.16 2.44
N VAL A 1055 11.43 -9.41 2.36
CA VAL A 1055 11.22 -10.25 3.55
C VAL A 1055 12.56 -10.56 4.23
N GLY A 1056 13.61 -10.88 3.46
CA GLY A 1056 14.96 -11.08 3.99
C GLY A 1056 15.55 -9.82 4.64
N ASP A 1057 15.36 -8.65 4.02
CA ASP A 1057 15.79 -7.37 4.57
C ASP A 1057 15.02 -7.02 5.85
N THR A 1058 13.70 -7.24 5.84
CA THR A 1058 12.86 -7.05 7.03
C THR A 1058 13.28 -7.99 8.18
N GLU A 1059 13.62 -9.24 7.86
CA GLU A 1059 14.16 -10.19 8.84
C GLU A 1059 15.49 -9.69 9.43
N ALA A 1060 16.39 -9.16 8.59
CA ALA A 1060 17.66 -8.58 9.02
C ALA A 1060 17.47 -7.32 9.89
N ASP A 1061 16.54 -6.44 9.52
CA ASP A 1061 16.21 -5.23 10.28
C ASP A 1061 15.60 -5.56 11.64
N ILE A 1062 14.69 -6.54 11.70
CA ILE A 1062 14.13 -7.03 12.97
C ILE A 1062 15.24 -7.59 13.86
N LEU A 1063 16.17 -8.39 13.31
CA LEU A 1063 17.30 -8.92 14.07
C LEU A 1063 18.24 -7.81 14.57
N SER A 1064 18.45 -6.76 13.75
CA SER A 1064 19.25 -5.59 14.12
C SER A 1064 18.60 -4.78 15.24
N GLU A 1065 17.30 -4.52 15.16
CA GLU A 1065 16.51 -3.83 16.19
C GLU A 1065 16.46 -4.65 17.49
N GLN A 1066 16.30 -5.98 17.40
CA GLN A 1066 16.40 -6.87 18.55
C GLN A 1066 17.76 -6.77 19.25
N GLN A 1067 18.86 -6.76 18.47
CA GLN A 1067 20.20 -6.59 19.01
C GLN A 1067 20.40 -5.20 19.63
N ALA A 1068 19.88 -4.14 19.01
CA ALA A 1068 19.94 -2.78 19.54
C ALA A 1068 19.20 -2.64 20.87
N ARG A 1069 18.03 -3.30 21.01
CA ARG A 1069 17.29 -3.37 22.28
C ARG A 1069 18.04 -4.15 23.35
N ILE A 1070 18.65 -5.29 23.01
CA ILE A 1070 19.49 -6.07 23.94
C ILE A 1070 20.67 -5.23 24.43
N ASP A 1071 21.36 -4.53 23.52
CA ASP A 1071 22.48 -3.66 23.87
C ASP A 1071 22.03 -2.48 24.75
N GLY A 1072 20.86 -1.90 24.44
CA GLY A 1072 20.19 -0.87 25.24
C GLY A 1072 19.87 -1.34 26.66
N ASP A 1073 19.27 -2.52 26.81
CA ASP A 1073 18.94 -3.13 28.10
C ASP A 1073 20.21 -3.47 28.90
N GLY A 1074 21.28 -3.91 28.22
CA GLY A 1074 22.60 -4.11 28.82
C GLY A 1074 23.22 -2.82 29.35
N ALA A 1075 23.10 -1.71 28.59
CA ALA A 1075 23.54 -0.39 29.02
C ALA A 1075 22.70 0.15 30.20
N LEU A 1076 21.39 -0.08 30.18
CA LEU A 1076 20.47 0.29 31.26
C LEU A 1076 20.82 -0.49 32.54
N THR A 1077 21.05 -1.79 32.43
CA THR A 1077 21.49 -2.67 33.53
C THR A 1077 22.82 -2.21 34.13
N THR A 1078 23.77 -1.82 33.28
CA THR A 1078 25.07 -1.28 33.73
C THR A 1078 24.89 0.04 34.49
N SER A 1079 24.03 0.93 33.99
CA SER A 1079 23.69 2.20 34.64
C SER A 1079 22.99 1.99 35.99
N LEU A 1080 22.09 1.00 36.07
CA LEU A 1080 21.40 0.61 37.29
C LEU A 1080 22.38 0.08 38.34
N ASN A 1081 23.31 -0.80 37.96
CA ASN A 1081 24.34 -1.31 38.87
C ASN A 1081 25.26 -0.19 39.39
N ALA A 1082 25.60 0.78 38.54
CA ALA A 1082 26.36 1.95 38.95
C ALA A 1082 25.57 2.83 39.93
N LEU A 1083 24.27 3.01 39.71
CA LEU A 1083 23.40 3.75 40.63
C LEU A 1083 23.26 3.03 41.97
N THR A 1084 23.02 1.72 41.98
CA THR A 1084 22.96 0.89 43.19
C THR A 1084 24.26 1.01 44.01
N THR A 1085 25.42 1.00 43.33
CA THR A 1085 26.72 1.19 43.99
C THR A 1085 26.82 2.58 44.62
N ARG A 1086 26.47 3.64 43.88
CA ARG A 1086 26.49 5.01 44.40
C ARG A 1086 25.55 5.23 45.58
N VAL A 1087 24.37 4.61 45.54
CA VAL A 1087 23.40 4.65 46.65
C VAL A 1087 23.99 3.96 47.87
N GLY A 1088 24.58 2.77 47.71
CA GLY A 1088 25.26 2.06 48.79
C GLY A 1088 26.44 2.84 49.39
N ASP A 1089 27.26 3.48 48.56
CA ASP A 1089 28.35 4.36 49.01
C ASP A 1089 27.80 5.57 49.79
N THR A 1090 26.72 6.19 49.30
CA THR A 1090 26.07 7.32 49.98
C THR A 1090 25.47 6.91 51.32
N GLU A 1091 24.88 5.72 51.40
CA GLU A 1091 24.35 5.16 52.65
C GLU A 1091 25.48 4.92 53.67
N ALA A 1092 26.62 4.40 53.23
CA ALA A 1092 27.80 4.23 54.07
C ALA A 1092 28.37 5.57 54.57
N ASP A 1093 28.42 6.59 53.71
CA ASP A 1093 28.85 7.94 54.08
C ASP A 1093 27.92 8.57 55.12
N ILE A 1094 26.59 8.41 54.96
CA ILE A 1094 25.60 8.89 55.93
C ILE A 1094 25.80 8.20 57.28
N LEU A 1095 25.99 6.88 57.30
CA LEU A 1095 26.25 6.13 58.54
C LEU A 1095 27.55 6.60 59.23
N SER A 1096 28.59 6.89 58.44
CA SER A 1096 29.86 7.42 58.95
C SER A 1096 29.70 8.81 59.59
N GLU A 1097 28.98 9.72 58.93
CA GLU A 1097 28.68 11.06 59.47
C GLU A 1097 27.80 10.98 60.71
N GLN A 1098 26.81 10.08 60.76
CA GLN A 1098 26.02 9.83 61.95
C GLN A 1098 26.89 9.39 63.14
N GLN A 1099 27.83 8.46 62.91
CA GLN A 1099 28.78 8.03 63.94
C GLN A 1099 29.69 9.17 64.39
N ALA A 1100 30.20 9.98 63.45
CA ALA A 1100 31.05 11.12 63.77
C ALA A 1100 30.31 12.16 64.64
N ARG A 1101 29.00 12.37 64.41
CA ARG A 1101 28.15 13.22 65.25
C ARG A 1101 27.94 12.63 66.64
N ILE A 1102 27.67 11.33 66.74
CA ILE A 1102 27.55 10.64 68.03
C ILE A 1102 28.85 10.80 68.85
N ASP A 1103 30.01 10.59 68.21
CA ASP A 1103 31.30 10.74 68.87
C ASP A 1103 31.56 12.19 69.30
N GLY A 1104 31.18 13.15 68.46
CA GLY A 1104 31.24 14.59 68.75
C GLY A 1104 30.37 14.98 69.95
N ASP A 1105 29.13 14.51 70.01
CA ASP A 1105 28.21 14.75 71.12
C ASP A 1105 28.72 14.10 72.42
N GLY A 1106 29.34 12.92 72.33
CA GLY A 1106 30.02 12.27 73.45
C GLY A 1106 31.21 13.09 73.98
N ALA A 1107 32.02 13.65 73.09
CA ALA A 1107 33.13 14.53 73.45
C ALA A 1107 32.64 15.85 74.08
N LEU A 1108 31.55 16.42 73.56
CA LEU A 1108 30.91 17.61 74.11
C LEU A 1108 30.36 17.33 75.52
N THR A 1109 29.68 16.19 75.70
CA THR A 1109 29.18 15.72 77.01
C THR A 1109 30.32 15.58 78.02
N THR A 1110 31.46 15.00 77.60
CA THR A 1110 32.65 14.86 78.45
C THR A 1110 33.21 16.22 78.85
N SER A 1111 33.29 17.17 77.90
CA SER A 1111 33.75 18.54 78.16
C SER A 1111 32.81 19.28 79.11
N LEU A 1112 31.50 19.08 78.97
CA LEU A 1112 30.49 19.65 79.86
C LEU A 1112 30.61 19.11 81.29
N ASN A 1113 30.84 17.80 81.46
CA ASN A 1113 31.08 17.18 82.76
C ASN A 1113 32.37 17.71 83.42
N ALA A 1114 33.44 17.88 82.64
CA ALA A 1114 34.68 18.47 83.14
C ALA A 1114 34.51 19.94 83.55
N LEU A 1115 33.75 20.73 82.77
CA LEU A 1115 33.43 22.11 83.14
C LEU A 1115 32.57 22.17 84.41
N THR A 1116 31.56 21.31 84.52
CA THR A 1116 30.71 21.20 85.71
C THR A 1116 31.55 20.88 86.95
N THR A 1117 32.52 19.95 86.82
CA THR A 1117 33.47 19.63 87.89
C THR A 1117 34.31 20.84 88.29
N ARG A 1118 34.92 21.54 87.31
CA ARG A 1118 35.73 22.74 87.56
C ARG A 1118 34.92 23.88 88.21
N VAL A 1119 33.66 24.05 87.79
CA VAL A 1119 32.76 25.03 88.41
C VAL A 1119 32.49 24.65 89.86
N GLY A 1120 32.23 23.37 90.14
CA GLY A 1120 32.10 22.86 91.51
C GLY A 1120 33.35 23.06 92.35
N ASP A 1121 34.54 22.79 91.80
CA ASP A 1121 35.83 23.05 92.48
C ASP A 1121 36.03 24.55 92.75
N THR A 1122 35.70 25.40 91.78
CA THR A 1122 35.80 26.87 91.93
C THR A 1122 34.82 27.38 93.00
N GLU A 1123 33.61 26.83 93.05
CA GLU A 1123 32.62 27.14 94.10
C GLU A 1123 33.15 26.72 95.48
N ALA A 1124 33.78 25.55 95.59
CA ALA A 1124 34.42 25.09 96.82
C ALA A 1124 35.62 25.97 97.23
N ASP A 1125 36.42 26.42 96.28
CA ASP A 1125 37.54 27.35 96.51
C ASP A 1125 37.04 28.73 96.97
N ILE A 1126 35.96 29.25 96.36
CA ILE A 1126 35.33 30.51 96.78
C ILE A 1126 34.80 30.38 98.21
N LEU A 1127 34.13 29.27 98.54
CA LEU A 1127 33.66 29.01 99.90
C LEU A 1127 34.84 28.93 100.89
N SER A 1128 35.96 28.32 100.49
CA SER A 1128 37.18 28.23 101.32
C SER A 1128 37.85 29.60 101.52
N GLU A 1129 37.93 30.42 100.48
CA GLU A 1129 38.43 31.80 100.56
C GLU A 1129 37.50 32.69 101.39
N GLN A 1130 36.18 32.54 101.25
CA GLN A 1130 35.20 33.22 102.11
C GLN A 1130 35.41 32.82 103.57
N GLN A 1131 35.61 31.52 103.85
CA GLN A 1131 35.92 31.05 105.20
C GLN A 1131 37.27 31.59 105.70
N ALA A 1132 38.31 31.61 104.86
CA ALA A 1132 39.63 32.16 105.22
C ALA A 1132 39.56 33.67 105.51
N ARG A 1133 38.72 34.42 104.78
CA ARG A 1133 38.44 35.83 105.08
C ARG A 1133 37.65 36.00 106.37
N ILE A 1134 36.64 35.16 106.62
CA ILE A 1134 35.93 35.15 107.90
C ILE A 1134 36.91 34.88 109.07
N ASP A 1135 37.81 33.91 108.91
CA ASP A 1135 38.83 33.58 109.91
C ASP A 1135 39.87 34.71 110.06
N GLY A 1136 40.27 35.34 108.96
CA GLY A 1136 41.19 36.50 108.95
C GLY A 1136 40.60 37.76 109.57
N ASP A 1137 39.34 38.08 109.26
CA ASP A 1137 38.57 39.16 109.90
C ASP A 1137 38.36 38.86 111.40
N GLY A 1138 38.20 37.58 111.76
CA GLY A 1138 38.23 37.10 113.13
C GLY A 1138 39.58 37.32 113.83
N ALA A 1139 40.70 37.11 113.14
CA ALA A 1139 42.05 37.35 113.67
C ALA A 1139 42.40 38.85 113.78
N LEU A 1140 41.80 39.71 112.97
CA LEU A 1140 41.90 41.18 113.06
C LEU A 1140 41.07 41.77 114.21
N THR A 1141 40.11 41.01 114.76
CA THR A 1141 39.25 41.41 115.89
C THR A 1141 39.79 40.97 117.26
N THR A 1142 40.87 40.18 117.30
CA THR A 1142 41.73 39.93 118.48
C THR A 1142 42.94 40.84 118.50
#